data_AF-A0A1R0ZF38-F1
#
_entry.id   AF-A0A1R0ZF38-F1
#
_cell.length_a   1.000
_cell.length_b   1.000
_cell.length_c   1.000
_cell.angle_alpha   90.00
_cell.angle_beta   90.00
_cell.angle_gamma   90.00
#
_symmetry.space_group_name_H-M   'P 1'
#
loop_
_entity.id
_entity.type
_entity.pdbx_description
1 polymer ?
#
loop_
_entity_poly.entity_id
_entity_poly.type
_entity_poly.pdbx_seq_one_letter_code
_entity_poly.pdbx_strand_id
1 'polypeptide(L)'
;MNSNQVHTSILDDMKTFVSQEANRSISFTNKEAAFYFTQSHHTDHVEHAFFEGLNIAKNRIFGGYTLFVGEQKLDNRQSEVWAYPYKMVRKHADLTEELWLLDYHNLLEISLANAKEDIGIVLRGENVSYINQQDHIAFFSAIEGDWLIAVSAINLSPLHMDNEVLITGANAGGYYIAAGKTSEEAASLILKARQDISTLKDERVKRMQDFLHHNAHLTSSDDTFTLAMNWLNITMDQLVTRQQGDGIYAGLPWFNEYWGRDQFIALPGAVLVTGQFETARNILLSFAEFQNTDEDSKYFGRIPNILSPGKVDYHTTDGTPRFIIQLQDYVKYSGDTAIIKELYHNVQYSIEGSIKYWVDDKGYLKHADNETWMDARDGNLESYSPRDTRANDIQALWYNQLLAGVYFAEYMNDKVNADKWKGIAETLKRHFEVDFIDQAHPYLADRLDAEDKPEFSLRPNQLFAFEMFDDNDFKARAIRTAWEELVYPWGVASLDRHHPLFRPFHLTSHYPKDEAYHNGAVWIWLNGIAMQRMIEAGQEETAYQLFKNMNWQALNLGVVGGLCENMDAYPEEDEKWAKLTGAYLQAWSNAEHLRVWYQYFLGIRPDLINNTLTIAPRIPQELESLAYNVNIGKGQIEARYNRGLEITYAYTFKNVGLEVIIDMSPFETVSLEVKPNMELVVRQDDHTLAVTLYDENRQMLKEIQSVLSESRVMHNKRNNELLKDVEFAKPLSLDNHPCIKL
;
A
#
# COMPACT_ATOMS: atom_id res chain seq x y z
N MET A 1 9.12 28.07 35.15
CA MET A 1 9.35 27.03 34.12
C MET A 1 9.68 27.77 32.84
N ASN A 2 10.97 27.87 32.51
CA ASN A 2 11.47 28.25 31.18
C ASN A 2 10.93 27.25 30.15
N SER A 3 10.71 27.52 28.86
CA SER A 3 10.86 28.67 27.97
C SER A 3 10.40 28.16 26.61
N ASN A 4 9.64 28.94 25.82
CA ASN A 4 9.42 28.81 24.37
C ASN A 4 9.98 27.54 23.71
N GLN A 5 9.24 26.42 23.75
CA GLN A 5 9.40 25.38 22.74
C GLN A 5 8.64 25.89 21.51
N VAL A 6 9.39 26.30 20.48
CA VAL A 6 8.85 26.38 19.13
C VAL A 6 8.42 24.94 18.82
N HIS A 7 7.11 24.67 18.79
CA HIS A 7 6.63 23.37 18.35
C HIS A 7 7.01 23.23 16.87
N THR A 8 8.09 22.51 16.60
CA THR A 8 8.46 22.07 15.25
C THR A 8 7.37 21.13 14.73
N SER A 9 7.11 21.16 13.43
CA SER A 9 6.14 20.27 12.82
C SER A 9 6.58 18.82 13.00
N ILE A 10 5.65 17.88 13.29
CA ILE A 10 5.95 16.43 13.25
C ILE A 10 6.64 16.01 11.94
N LEU A 11 6.33 16.68 10.83
CA LEU A 11 6.95 16.40 9.54
C LEU A 11 8.42 16.88 9.45
N ASP A 12 8.82 17.87 10.25
CA ASP A 12 10.21 18.33 10.33
C ASP A 12 11.07 17.32 11.10
N ASP A 13 10.48 16.70 12.12
CA ASP A 13 11.12 15.66 12.92
C ASP A 13 11.32 14.36 12.11
N MET A 14 10.51 14.15 11.06
CA MET A 14 10.62 13.01 10.14
C MET A 14 11.76 13.12 9.12
N LYS A 15 12.47 14.25 9.06
CA LYS A 15 13.51 14.48 8.06
C LYS A 15 14.54 13.36 8.06
N THR A 16 14.89 12.89 6.87
CA THR A 16 15.83 11.79 6.67
C THR A 16 17.05 12.31 5.95
N PHE A 17 18.22 12.16 6.57
CA PHE A 17 19.50 12.37 5.89
C PHE A 17 19.71 11.26 4.87
N VAL A 18 20.11 11.63 3.66
CA VAL A 18 20.48 10.67 2.62
C VAL A 18 21.96 10.87 2.32
N SER A 19 22.76 9.82 2.42
CA SER A 19 24.18 9.87 2.06
C SER A 19 24.38 9.75 0.55
N GLN A 20 25.53 10.20 0.06
CA GLN A 20 25.92 10.04 -1.33
C GLN A 20 25.98 8.56 -1.74
N GLU A 21 26.46 7.68 -0.85
CA GLU A 21 26.52 6.24 -1.08
C GLU A 21 25.13 5.61 -1.23
N ALA A 22 24.18 6.02 -0.38
CA ALA A 22 22.83 5.48 -0.43
C ALA A 22 22.04 5.96 -1.66
N ASN A 23 22.32 7.18 -2.14
CA ASN A 23 21.75 7.80 -3.34
C ASN A 23 20.25 7.49 -3.60
N ARG A 24 19.43 7.61 -2.55
CA ARG A 24 18.05 7.10 -2.56
C ARG A 24 17.11 7.90 -3.46
N SER A 25 16.10 7.20 -3.96
CA SER A 25 14.96 7.77 -4.68
C SER A 25 14.13 8.68 -3.77
N ILE A 26 13.72 9.84 -4.28
CA ILE A 26 12.83 10.79 -3.61
C ILE A 26 11.75 11.18 -4.61
N SER A 27 10.49 11.09 -4.18
CA SER A 27 9.35 11.48 -5.00
C SER A 27 8.29 12.21 -4.22
N PHE A 28 7.54 13.06 -4.91
CA PHE A 28 6.38 13.77 -4.38
C PHE A 28 5.25 13.67 -5.40
N THR A 29 4.01 13.55 -4.95
CA THR A 29 2.83 13.77 -5.80
C THR A 29 2.15 15.09 -5.45
N ASN A 30 1.35 15.59 -6.40
CA ASN A 30 0.47 16.74 -6.18
C ASN A 30 -0.95 16.34 -5.76
N LYS A 31 -1.20 15.07 -5.39
CA LYS A 31 -2.54 14.53 -5.07
C LYS A 31 -3.58 14.58 -6.20
N GLU A 32 -3.19 14.97 -7.42
CA GLU A 32 -4.08 15.06 -8.57
C GLU A 32 -3.65 14.11 -9.69
N ALA A 33 -2.69 14.51 -10.51
CA ALA A 33 -2.26 13.74 -11.68
C ALA A 33 -0.74 13.77 -11.90
N ALA A 34 0.02 14.44 -11.03
CA ALA A 34 1.45 14.68 -11.21
C ALA A 34 2.30 14.07 -10.11
N PHE A 35 3.52 13.68 -10.49
CA PHE A 35 4.58 13.38 -9.55
C PHE A 35 5.92 13.96 -10.01
N TYR A 36 6.76 14.33 -9.05
CA TYR A 36 8.16 14.67 -9.27
C TYR A 36 9.04 13.54 -8.76
N PHE A 37 10.07 13.15 -9.53
CA PHE A 37 11.01 12.10 -9.15
C PHE A 37 12.47 12.55 -9.33
N THR A 38 13.35 12.15 -8.41
CA THR A 38 14.80 12.30 -8.53
C THR A 38 15.49 11.29 -7.61
N GLN A 39 16.79 11.08 -7.78
CA GLN A 39 17.63 10.55 -6.70
C GLN A 39 18.33 11.68 -5.96
N SER A 40 18.57 11.47 -4.67
CA SER A 40 19.13 12.47 -3.76
C SER A 40 20.36 13.20 -4.32
N HIS A 41 21.35 12.48 -4.87
CA HIS A 41 22.63 13.07 -5.32
C HIS A 41 22.84 12.98 -6.83
N HIS A 42 22.57 11.82 -7.42
CA HIS A 42 22.77 11.58 -8.84
C HIS A 42 21.68 10.64 -9.37
N THR A 43 20.89 11.09 -10.34
CA THR A 43 19.83 10.26 -10.91
C THR A 43 20.40 9.35 -12.00
N ASP A 44 20.73 8.11 -11.63
CA ASP A 44 21.40 7.10 -12.45
C ASP A 44 20.84 5.68 -12.30
N HIS A 45 19.74 5.50 -11.55
CA HIS A 45 19.10 4.20 -11.40
C HIS A 45 18.69 3.64 -12.76
N VAL A 46 19.16 2.44 -13.07
CA VAL A 46 19.03 1.79 -14.39
C VAL A 46 17.58 1.67 -14.85
N GLU A 47 16.64 1.52 -13.92
CA GLU A 47 15.22 1.37 -14.23
C GLU A 47 14.39 2.64 -14.06
N HIS A 48 14.85 3.62 -13.26
CA HIS A 48 14.00 4.74 -12.83
C HIS A 48 14.48 6.10 -13.34
N ALA A 49 15.77 6.25 -13.70
CA ALA A 49 16.34 7.53 -14.10
C ALA A 49 15.65 8.16 -15.32
N PHE A 50 15.03 7.34 -16.18
CA PHE A 50 14.20 7.80 -17.29
C PHE A 50 13.07 8.75 -16.84
N PHE A 51 12.53 8.56 -15.64
CA PHE A 51 11.41 9.33 -15.10
C PHE A 51 11.82 10.57 -14.30
N GLU A 52 13.11 10.94 -14.30
CA GLU A 52 13.59 12.12 -13.58
C GLU A 52 12.78 13.38 -13.92
N GLY A 53 12.50 14.19 -12.91
CA GLY A 53 11.79 15.46 -13.03
C GLY A 53 10.28 15.34 -12.88
N LEU A 54 9.55 16.23 -13.54
CA LEU A 54 8.10 16.34 -13.42
C LEU A 54 7.38 15.48 -14.46
N ASN A 55 6.44 14.67 -14.00
CA ASN A 55 5.58 13.83 -14.83
C ASN A 55 4.12 14.20 -14.53
N ILE A 56 3.29 14.36 -15.58
CA ILE A 56 1.86 14.71 -15.44
C ILE A 56 1.03 13.81 -16.35
N ALA A 57 0.10 13.06 -15.76
CA ALA A 57 -0.82 12.17 -16.48
C ALA A 57 -0.09 11.32 -17.54
N LYS A 58 0.95 10.59 -17.12
CA LYS A 58 1.87 9.78 -17.95
C LYS A 58 2.81 10.50 -18.92
N ASN A 59 2.77 11.83 -19.01
CA ASN A 59 3.69 12.58 -19.86
C ASN A 59 4.88 13.05 -19.04
N ARG A 60 6.09 12.78 -19.52
CA ARG A 60 7.31 13.42 -19.02
C ARG A 60 7.32 14.88 -19.44
N ILE A 61 7.34 15.81 -18.48
CA ILE A 61 7.32 17.23 -18.79
C ILE A 61 8.74 17.76 -18.97
N PHE A 62 9.62 17.48 -18.01
CA PHE A 62 11.05 17.77 -18.10
C PHE A 62 11.86 16.83 -17.20
N GLY A 63 13.11 16.56 -17.58
CA GLY A 63 14.06 15.59 -17.02
C GLY A 63 14.82 16.07 -15.77
N GLY A 64 14.18 16.87 -14.92
CA GLY A 64 14.82 17.57 -13.81
C GLY A 64 15.58 18.84 -14.24
N TYR A 65 16.43 19.37 -13.38
CA TYR A 65 17.12 20.65 -13.63
C TYR A 65 18.58 20.62 -13.19
N THR A 66 19.34 21.62 -13.63
CA THR A 66 20.69 21.94 -13.18
C THR A 66 20.74 23.40 -12.74
N LEU A 67 21.36 23.67 -11.59
CA LEU A 67 21.49 25.01 -11.03
C LEU A 67 22.90 25.56 -11.18
N PHE A 68 23.00 26.88 -11.24
CA PHE A 68 24.25 27.63 -11.33
C PHE A 68 24.26 28.80 -10.33
N VAL A 69 25.44 29.15 -9.84
CA VAL A 69 25.73 30.40 -9.11
C VAL A 69 26.94 31.05 -9.78
N GLY A 70 26.76 32.27 -10.28
CA GLY A 70 27.68 32.86 -11.25
C GLY A 70 27.84 31.94 -12.46
N GLU A 71 29.08 31.68 -12.86
CA GLU A 71 29.40 30.72 -13.93
C GLU A 71 29.53 29.27 -13.44
N GLN A 72 29.43 29.03 -12.13
CA GLN A 72 29.68 27.72 -11.54
C GLN A 72 28.40 26.86 -11.49
N LYS A 73 28.47 25.68 -12.10
CA LYS A 73 27.46 24.62 -11.95
C LYS A 73 27.48 24.06 -10.53
N LEU A 74 26.31 23.93 -9.90
CA LEU A 74 26.16 23.22 -8.64
C LEU A 74 26.20 21.70 -8.88
N ASP A 75 27.08 21.00 -8.17
CA ASP A 75 27.23 19.55 -8.24
C ASP A 75 26.50 18.87 -7.08
N ASN A 76 25.31 18.33 -7.37
CA ASN A 76 24.47 17.63 -6.39
C ASN A 76 25.20 16.46 -5.71
N ARG A 77 26.22 15.87 -6.34
CA ARG A 77 27.01 14.78 -5.75
C ARG A 77 27.80 15.21 -4.51
N GLN A 78 28.06 16.51 -4.35
CA GLN A 78 28.81 17.08 -3.24
C GLN A 78 27.91 17.73 -2.17
N SER A 79 26.59 17.65 -2.36
CA SER A 79 25.62 18.29 -1.48
C SER A 79 25.26 17.43 -0.28
N GLU A 80 24.90 18.08 0.84
CA GLU A 80 24.24 17.43 1.97
C GLU A 80 22.73 17.37 1.68
N VAL A 81 22.13 16.18 1.67
CA VAL A 81 20.73 15.99 1.26
C VAL A 81 19.86 15.57 2.43
N TRP A 82 18.75 16.28 2.60
CA TRP A 82 17.69 15.95 3.55
C TRP A 82 16.35 15.83 2.83
N ALA A 83 15.71 14.68 2.99
CA ALA A 83 14.35 14.45 2.52
C ALA A 83 13.36 14.68 3.66
N TYR A 84 12.36 15.51 3.41
CA TYR A 84 11.20 15.70 4.26
C TYR A 84 9.98 15.09 3.57
N PRO A 85 8.91 14.77 4.30
CA PRO A 85 7.64 14.33 3.71
C PRO A 85 7.13 15.25 2.60
N TYR A 86 7.34 16.56 2.75
CA TYR A 86 6.74 17.58 1.92
C TYR A 86 7.72 18.37 1.03
N LYS A 87 9.04 18.18 1.22
CA LYS A 87 10.10 18.88 0.48
C LYS A 87 11.41 18.10 0.44
N MET A 88 12.33 18.51 -0.43
CA MET A 88 13.72 18.07 -0.41
C MET A 88 14.63 19.28 -0.20
N VAL A 89 15.70 19.11 0.59
CA VAL A 89 16.71 20.15 0.84
C VAL A 89 18.08 19.63 0.42
N ARG A 90 18.82 20.43 -0.36
CA ARG A 90 20.24 20.20 -0.66
C ARG A 90 21.06 21.39 -0.17
N LYS A 91 22.17 21.13 0.51
CA LYS A 91 23.13 22.19 0.87
C LYS A 91 24.39 22.07 0.04
N HIS A 92 24.71 23.15 -0.66
CA HIS A 92 25.92 23.31 -1.47
C HIS A 92 26.83 24.32 -0.77
N ALA A 93 27.63 23.84 0.18
CA ALA A 93 28.39 24.70 1.11
C ALA A 93 27.46 25.70 1.86
N ASP A 94 27.58 27.01 1.61
CA ASP A 94 26.76 28.05 2.25
C ASP A 94 25.36 28.20 1.62
N LEU A 95 25.17 27.68 0.41
CA LEU A 95 23.93 27.81 -0.35
C LEU A 95 22.96 26.68 0.04
N THR A 96 21.69 27.01 0.27
CA THR A 96 20.63 26.02 0.54
C THR A 96 19.60 26.03 -0.56
N GLU A 97 19.40 24.89 -1.20
CA GLU A 97 18.36 24.58 -2.18
C GLU A 97 17.18 23.88 -1.48
N GLU A 98 15.96 24.38 -1.67
CA GLU A 98 14.75 23.62 -1.30
C GLU A 98 13.85 23.39 -2.52
N LEU A 99 13.39 22.15 -2.70
CA LEU A 99 12.42 21.75 -3.72
C LEU A 99 11.07 21.40 -3.09
N TRP A 100 10.00 21.94 -3.67
CA TRP A 100 8.61 21.67 -3.29
C TRP A 100 7.76 21.37 -4.54
N LEU A 101 6.88 20.37 -4.44
CA LEU A 101 5.74 20.16 -5.35
C LEU A 101 4.45 20.47 -4.58
N LEU A 102 3.62 21.35 -5.14
CA LEU A 102 2.44 21.87 -4.45
C LEU A 102 1.21 21.00 -4.75
N ASP A 103 0.34 20.81 -3.75
CA ASP A 103 -0.90 20.04 -3.91
C ASP A 103 -1.83 20.69 -4.94
N TYR A 104 -2.47 19.86 -5.77
CA TYR A 104 -3.46 20.24 -6.79
C TYR A 104 -2.97 21.26 -7.82
N HIS A 105 -1.66 21.43 -7.93
CA HIS A 105 -1.04 22.37 -8.85
C HIS A 105 0.16 21.70 -9.54
N ASN A 106 0.26 21.88 -10.86
CA ASN A 106 1.44 21.49 -11.62
C ASN A 106 2.53 22.55 -11.45
N LEU A 107 2.92 22.81 -10.21
CA LEU A 107 3.78 23.91 -9.79
C LEU A 107 4.86 23.37 -8.85
N LEU A 108 6.10 23.71 -9.18
CA LEU A 108 7.28 23.49 -8.35
C LEU A 108 7.84 24.83 -7.89
N GLU A 109 8.37 24.83 -6.67
CA GLU A 109 9.27 25.88 -6.20
C GLU A 109 10.65 25.28 -5.95
N ILE A 110 11.67 25.96 -6.47
CA ILE A 110 13.07 25.69 -6.19
C ILE A 110 13.64 26.97 -5.57
N SER A 111 13.74 27.04 -4.25
CA SER A 111 14.31 28.20 -3.56
C SER A 111 15.82 28.05 -3.37
N LEU A 112 16.54 29.17 -3.44
CA LEU A 112 17.98 29.24 -3.23
C LEU A 112 18.29 30.33 -2.20
N ALA A 113 18.49 29.90 -0.96
CA ALA A 113 18.91 30.78 0.13
C ALA A 113 20.44 30.98 0.12
N ASN A 114 20.87 32.19 0.47
CA ASN A 114 22.27 32.62 0.59
C ASN A 114 23.06 32.71 -0.74
N ALA A 115 22.37 32.85 -1.88
CA ALA A 115 23.05 33.16 -3.14
C ALA A 115 23.74 34.54 -3.06
N LYS A 116 25.03 34.59 -3.40
CA LYS A 116 25.85 35.82 -3.38
C LYS A 116 26.09 36.41 -4.77
N GLU A 117 25.85 35.60 -5.80
CA GLU A 117 26.01 35.94 -7.22
C GLU A 117 24.73 35.57 -7.96
N ASP A 118 24.62 35.99 -9.22
CA ASP A 118 23.49 35.66 -10.08
C ASP A 118 23.27 34.15 -10.12
N ILE A 119 22.00 33.74 -10.16
CA ILE A 119 21.61 32.33 -10.19
C ILE A 119 21.14 31.96 -11.59
N GLY A 120 21.41 30.72 -11.97
CA GLY A 120 21.02 30.15 -13.25
C GLY A 120 20.29 28.82 -13.11
N ILE A 121 19.37 28.53 -14.02
CA ILE A 121 18.72 27.22 -14.13
C ILE A 121 18.71 26.74 -15.59
N VAL A 122 18.96 25.45 -15.76
CA VAL A 122 18.74 24.71 -17.01
C VAL A 122 17.74 23.59 -16.74
N LEU A 123 16.62 23.59 -17.46
CA LEU A 123 15.71 22.44 -17.46
C LEU A 123 16.28 21.37 -18.39
N ARG A 124 16.37 20.13 -17.90
CA ARG A 124 16.88 18.99 -18.67
C ARG A 124 15.73 18.30 -19.38
N GLY A 125 16.03 17.55 -20.43
CA GLY A 125 15.06 16.75 -21.17
C GLY A 125 15.22 16.91 -22.66
N GLU A 126 15.00 15.83 -23.40
CA GLU A 126 14.94 15.89 -24.85
C GLU A 126 13.80 16.83 -25.28
N ASN A 127 14.04 17.69 -26.27
CA ASN A 127 13.07 18.66 -26.79
C ASN A 127 12.60 19.74 -25.79
N VAL A 128 13.16 19.82 -24.58
CA VAL A 128 12.93 20.97 -23.70
C VAL A 128 13.72 22.14 -24.25
N SER A 129 13.03 23.11 -24.85
CA SER A 129 13.66 24.22 -25.56
C SER A 129 12.96 25.53 -25.23
N TYR A 130 13.74 26.60 -25.14
CA TYR A 130 13.21 27.94 -24.94
C TYR A 130 12.36 28.36 -26.15
N ILE A 131 11.14 28.81 -25.90
CA ILE A 131 10.20 29.27 -26.92
C ILE A 131 10.25 30.78 -27.03
N ASN A 132 9.91 31.46 -25.93
CA ASN A 132 9.88 32.91 -25.82
C ASN A 132 9.87 33.33 -24.35
N GLN A 133 9.85 34.63 -24.12
CA GLN A 133 9.65 35.24 -22.82
C GLN A 133 8.58 36.31 -22.94
N GLN A 134 7.67 36.36 -21.98
CA GLN A 134 6.67 37.41 -21.85
C GLN A 134 6.73 37.92 -20.41
N ASP A 135 6.86 39.24 -20.25
CA ASP A 135 7.10 39.89 -18.96
C ASP A 135 8.31 39.26 -18.21
N HIS A 136 8.06 38.72 -17.01
CA HIS A 136 9.04 38.07 -16.15
C HIS A 136 8.91 36.53 -16.16
N ILE A 137 8.38 35.96 -17.25
CA ILE A 137 8.13 34.52 -17.40
C ILE A 137 8.75 34.03 -18.71
N ALA A 138 9.64 33.06 -18.62
CA ALA A 138 10.20 32.34 -19.76
C ALA A 138 9.38 31.07 -20.03
N PHE A 139 9.10 30.78 -21.29
CA PHE A 139 8.34 29.60 -21.70
C PHE A 139 9.21 28.60 -22.45
N PHE A 140 8.99 27.32 -22.16
CA PHE A 140 9.71 26.20 -22.77
C PHE A 140 8.72 25.13 -23.24
N SER A 141 9.13 24.37 -24.26
CA SER A 141 8.45 23.13 -24.65
C SER A 141 8.68 22.02 -23.62
N ALA A 142 7.72 21.09 -23.50
CA ALA A 142 7.87 19.86 -22.71
C ALA A 142 8.50 18.72 -23.52
N ILE A 143 8.97 17.65 -22.84
CA ILE A 143 9.49 16.44 -23.49
C ILE A 143 8.38 15.70 -24.25
N GLU A 144 7.24 15.47 -23.58
CA GLU A 144 6.10 14.72 -24.10
C GLU A 144 4.79 15.49 -23.97
N GLY A 145 3.90 15.24 -24.93
CA GLY A 145 2.56 15.80 -24.99
C GLY A 145 2.53 17.29 -25.30
N ASP A 146 1.31 17.81 -25.49
CA ASP A 146 1.08 19.23 -25.73
C ASP A 146 1.08 20.00 -24.40
N TRP A 147 2.24 20.12 -23.77
CA TRP A 147 2.45 20.86 -22.53
C TRP A 147 3.46 21.99 -22.72
N LEU A 148 3.26 23.09 -22.00
CA LEU A 148 4.17 24.23 -21.93
C LEU A 148 4.66 24.40 -20.50
N ILE A 149 5.95 24.72 -20.37
CA ILE A 149 6.60 24.97 -19.10
C ILE A 149 6.82 26.48 -18.96
N ALA A 150 6.30 27.08 -17.90
CA ALA A 150 6.57 28.45 -17.50
C ALA A 150 7.61 28.46 -16.38
N VAL A 151 8.67 29.26 -16.52
CA VAL A 151 9.71 29.44 -15.51
C VAL A 151 9.83 30.91 -15.15
N SER A 152 9.88 31.22 -13.85
CA SER A 152 10.11 32.59 -13.40
C SER A 152 10.94 32.66 -12.12
N ALA A 153 11.59 33.80 -11.88
CA ALA A 153 12.24 34.10 -10.60
C ALA A 153 11.21 34.20 -9.46
N ILE A 154 11.51 33.69 -8.26
CA ILE A 154 10.59 33.77 -7.10
C ILE A 154 10.24 35.23 -6.78
N ASN A 155 11.26 36.08 -6.60
CA ASN A 155 11.10 37.52 -6.48
C ASN A 155 11.02 38.14 -7.88
N LEU A 156 10.21 39.19 -8.04
CA LEU A 156 10.01 39.84 -9.34
C LEU A 156 11.33 40.47 -9.84
N SER A 157 12.06 39.71 -10.65
CA SER A 157 13.39 40.02 -11.16
C SER A 157 13.43 39.78 -12.66
N PRO A 158 14.23 40.53 -13.43
CA PRO A 158 14.45 40.24 -14.84
C PRO A 158 15.02 38.84 -15.05
N LEU A 159 14.61 38.22 -16.15
CA LEU A 159 15.17 36.98 -16.66
C LEU A 159 15.88 37.26 -17.97
N HIS A 160 16.97 36.55 -18.23
CA HIS A 160 17.59 36.50 -19.55
C HIS A 160 18.17 35.11 -19.82
N MET A 161 18.21 34.73 -21.09
CA MET A 161 18.86 33.50 -21.53
C MET A 161 20.30 33.78 -21.93
N ASP A 162 21.25 33.00 -21.41
CA ASP A 162 22.64 32.96 -21.88
C ASP A 162 23.10 31.51 -22.02
N ASN A 163 23.53 31.12 -23.22
CA ASN A 163 24.00 29.76 -23.54
C ASN A 163 23.12 28.64 -22.92
N GLU A 164 21.79 28.73 -23.14
CA GLU A 164 20.76 27.80 -22.62
C GLU A 164 20.47 27.89 -21.11
N VAL A 165 21.20 28.72 -20.35
CA VAL A 165 20.95 28.98 -18.94
C VAL A 165 19.98 30.15 -18.80
N LEU A 166 18.90 29.96 -18.03
CA LEU A 166 17.98 31.04 -17.65
C LEU A 166 18.51 31.71 -16.37
N ILE A 167 19.03 32.92 -16.51
CA ILE A 167 19.74 33.65 -15.46
C ILE A 167 18.87 34.75 -14.85
N THR A 168 18.98 34.92 -13.53
CA THR A 168 18.39 36.04 -12.78
C THR A 168 19.30 36.49 -11.63
N GLY A 169 18.99 37.61 -11.00
CA GLY A 169 19.84 38.22 -9.98
C GLY A 169 19.97 37.39 -8.71
N ALA A 170 21.07 37.55 -7.96
CA ALA A 170 21.33 36.85 -6.69
C ALA A 170 20.16 36.89 -5.68
N ASN A 171 19.46 38.03 -5.63
CA ASN A 171 18.34 38.26 -4.70
C ASN A 171 16.99 37.76 -5.24
N ALA A 172 16.95 37.05 -6.36
CA ALA A 172 15.74 36.51 -6.95
C ALA A 172 15.09 35.40 -6.10
N GLY A 173 15.84 34.82 -5.17
CA GLY A 173 15.35 33.82 -4.21
C GLY A 173 15.19 32.40 -4.75
N GLY A 174 15.31 32.20 -6.08
CA GLY A 174 15.13 30.91 -6.74
C GLY A 174 14.16 31.00 -7.91
N TYR A 175 13.53 29.87 -8.26
CA TYR A 175 12.63 29.74 -9.41
C TYR A 175 11.29 29.08 -9.05
N TYR A 176 10.23 29.57 -9.68
CA TYR A 176 8.98 28.83 -9.85
C TYR A 176 8.99 28.17 -11.23
N ILE A 177 8.55 26.92 -11.30
CA ILE A 177 8.35 26.17 -12.55
C ILE A 177 6.91 25.65 -12.55
N ALA A 178 6.14 26.01 -13.57
CA ALA A 178 4.77 25.54 -13.74
C ALA A 178 4.56 24.88 -15.10
N ALA A 179 3.62 23.94 -15.19
CA ALA A 179 3.24 23.31 -16.45
C ALA A 179 1.74 23.44 -16.71
N GLY A 180 1.38 23.80 -17.94
CA GLY A 180 0.00 23.97 -18.40
C GLY A 180 -0.18 23.57 -19.87
N LYS A 181 -1.42 23.44 -20.34
CA LYS A 181 -1.72 23.18 -21.76
C LYS A 181 -1.56 24.41 -22.63
N THR A 182 -1.64 25.59 -22.03
CA THR A 182 -1.39 26.88 -22.71
C THR A 182 -0.40 27.74 -21.93
N SER A 183 0.15 28.77 -22.60
CA SER A 183 0.98 29.79 -21.95
C SER A 183 0.23 30.50 -20.83
N GLU A 184 -1.06 30.75 -21.01
CA GLU A 184 -1.90 31.45 -20.03
C GLU A 184 -2.13 30.58 -18.79
N GLU A 185 -2.40 29.28 -18.98
CA GLU A 185 -2.55 28.34 -17.87
C GLU A 185 -1.25 28.23 -17.05
N ALA A 186 -0.11 28.01 -17.72
CA ALA A 186 1.19 27.89 -17.05
C ALA A 186 1.57 29.21 -16.34
N ALA A 187 1.35 30.37 -16.97
CA ALA A 187 1.58 31.67 -16.36
C ALA A 187 0.66 31.94 -15.17
N SER A 188 -0.60 31.49 -15.22
CA SER A 188 -1.56 31.68 -14.11
C SER A 188 -1.09 30.97 -12.84
N LEU A 189 -0.48 29.79 -12.96
CA LEU A 189 0.12 29.06 -11.84
C LEU A 189 1.31 29.82 -11.24
N ILE A 190 2.15 30.43 -12.08
CA ILE A 190 3.25 31.30 -11.62
C ILE A 190 2.72 32.51 -10.85
N LEU A 191 1.67 33.16 -11.37
CA LEU A 191 1.05 34.31 -10.71
C LEU A 191 0.42 33.91 -9.38
N LYS A 192 -0.23 32.75 -9.32
CA LYS A 192 -0.76 32.18 -8.07
C LYS A 192 0.35 31.92 -7.06
N ALA A 193 1.48 31.35 -7.49
CA ALA A 193 2.65 31.16 -6.61
C ALA A 193 3.11 32.50 -6.00
N ARG A 194 3.26 33.55 -6.81
CA ARG A 194 3.67 34.87 -6.31
C ARG A 194 2.72 35.47 -5.27
N GLN A 195 1.43 35.17 -5.37
CA GLN A 195 0.41 35.67 -4.46
C GLN A 195 0.36 34.84 -3.17
N ASP A 196 0.35 33.51 -3.30
CA ASP A 196 -0.15 32.62 -2.25
C ASP A 196 0.82 31.48 -1.86
N ILE A 197 2.09 31.50 -2.28
CA ILE A 197 3.00 30.34 -2.06
C ILE A 197 3.11 29.90 -0.60
N SER A 198 3.14 30.85 0.35
CA SER A 198 3.21 30.52 1.79
C SER A 198 1.95 29.75 2.19
N THR A 199 0.78 30.21 1.76
CA THR A 199 -0.49 29.54 2.00
C THR A 199 -0.53 28.15 1.37
N LEU A 200 -0.07 27.99 0.12
CA LEU A 200 -0.05 26.67 -0.53
C LEU A 200 0.87 25.67 0.18
N LYS A 201 2.03 26.13 0.67
CA LYS A 201 2.93 25.29 1.47
C LYS A 201 2.33 24.95 2.83
N ASP A 202 1.75 25.94 3.51
CA ASP A 202 1.10 25.76 4.81
C ASP A 202 -0.09 24.79 4.70
N GLU A 203 -0.87 24.86 3.63
CA GLU A 203 -1.98 23.94 3.34
C GLU A 203 -1.47 22.50 3.15
N ARG A 204 -0.42 22.30 2.37
CA ARG A 204 0.20 20.97 2.18
C ARG A 204 0.72 20.40 3.51
N VAL A 205 1.51 21.18 4.24
CA VAL A 205 2.06 20.78 5.55
C VAL A 205 0.92 20.46 6.52
N LYS A 206 -0.07 21.35 6.63
CA LYS A 206 -1.22 21.17 7.52
C LYS A 206 -2.01 19.91 7.18
N ARG A 207 -2.30 19.65 5.89
CA ARG A 207 -3.00 18.42 5.46
C ARG A 207 -2.26 17.16 5.93
N MET A 208 -0.95 17.12 5.73
CA MET A 208 -0.13 15.96 6.09
C MET A 208 0.02 15.80 7.62
N GLN A 209 0.16 16.91 8.36
CA GLN A 209 0.15 16.88 9.82
C GLN A 209 -1.20 16.43 10.38
N ASP A 210 -2.30 17.02 9.88
CA ASP A 210 -3.65 16.66 10.29
C ASP A 210 -3.91 15.17 10.05
N PHE A 211 -3.44 14.63 8.92
CA PHE A 211 -3.53 13.19 8.64
C PHE A 211 -2.79 12.35 9.69
N LEU A 212 -1.55 12.69 10.03
CA LEU A 212 -0.81 11.96 11.08
C LEU A 212 -1.41 12.16 12.48
N HIS A 213 -2.06 13.29 12.77
CA HIS A 213 -2.66 13.55 14.08
C HIS A 213 -4.06 12.95 14.26
N HIS A 214 -4.86 12.88 13.19
CA HIS A 214 -6.27 12.50 13.28
C HIS A 214 -6.61 11.16 12.62
N ASN A 215 -5.82 10.72 11.64
CA ASN A 215 -6.10 9.50 10.88
C ASN A 215 -5.10 8.38 11.19
N ALA A 216 -3.82 8.74 11.36
CA ALA A 216 -2.72 7.80 11.51
C ALA A 216 -1.91 8.01 12.81
N HIS A 217 -2.54 8.55 13.86
CA HIS A 217 -1.83 8.84 15.11
C HIS A 217 -1.27 7.57 15.74
N LEU A 218 0.05 7.58 15.95
CA LEU A 218 0.80 6.51 16.59
C LEU A 218 2.03 7.09 17.28
N THR A 219 2.25 6.67 18.51
CA THR A 219 3.50 6.87 19.26
C THR A 219 3.84 5.56 19.95
N SER A 220 5.13 5.31 20.14
CA SER A 220 5.64 4.08 20.74
C SER A 220 6.84 4.35 21.63
N SER A 221 7.19 3.39 22.48
CA SER A 221 8.50 3.31 23.13
C SER A 221 9.66 3.19 22.14
N ASP A 222 9.40 2.82 20.88
CA ASP A 222 10.38 2.80 19.80
C ASP A 222 10.13 3.95 18.80
N ASP A 223 11.01 4.94 18.84
CA ASP A 223 10.99 6.11 17.94
C ASP A 223 11.24 5.72 16.48
N THR A 224 12.05 4.68 16.23
CA THR A 224 12.34 4.20 14.87
C THR A 224 11.11 3.54 14.26
N PHE A 225 10.41 2.73 15.06
CA PHE A 225 9.11 2.17 14.69
C PHE A 225 8.10 3.28 14.38
N THR A 226 8.00 4.28 15.24
CA THR A 226 7.09 5.43 15.05
C THR A 226 7.43 6.19 13.76
N LEU A 227 8.71 6.45 13.51
CA LEU A 227 9.18 7.12 12.30
C LEU A 227 8.85 6.33 11.02
N ALA A 228 9.09 5.01 11.03
CA ALA A 228 8.76 4.14 9.90
C ALA A 228 7.26 4.18 9.57
N MET A 229 6.41 4.04 10.58
CA MET A 229 4.96 4.06 10.39
C MET A 229 4.45 5.42 9.90
N ASN A 230 5.00 6.53 10.40
CA ASN A 230 4.64 7.86 9.91
C ASN A 230 5.04 8.05 8.44
N TRP A 231 6.24 7.61 8.06
CA TRP A 231 6.69 7.65 6.67
C TRP A 231 5.79 6.82 5.75
N LEU A 232 5.52 5.57 6.11
CA LEU A 232 4.68 4.65 5.33
C LEU A 232 3.25 5.17 5.16
N ASN A 233 2.67 5.79 6.20
CA ASN A 233 1.37 6.44 6.10
C ASN A 233 1.40 7.61 5.11
N ILE A 234 2.43 8.46 5.15
CA ILE A 234 2.56 9.58 4.21
C ILE A 234 2.83 9.10 2.77
N THR A 235 3.70 8.12 2.59
CA THR A 235 4.03 7.61 1.25
C THR A 235 2.91 6.77 0.65
N MET A 236 2.01 6.22 1.46
CA MET A 236 0.75 5.67 0.97
C MET A 236 -0.24 6.79 0.63
N ASP A 237 -0.41 7.81 1.48
CA ASP A 237 -1.32 8.94 1.20
C ASP A 237 -0.95 9.69 -0.09
N GLN A 238 0.34 9.84 -0.42
CA GLN A 238 0.73 10.49 -1.68
C GLN A 238 0.24 9.73 -2.93
N LEU A 239 0.00 8.42 -2.84
CA LEU A 239 -0.49 7.62 -3.97
C LEU A 239 -2.01 7.68 -4.13
N VAL A 240 -2.73 8.26 -3.16
CA VAL A 240 -4.16 8.54 -3.28
C VAL A 240 -4.33 9.86 -4.05
N THR A 241 -4.87 9.80 -5.26
CA THR A 241 -4.88 10.91 -6.23
C THR A 241 -6.26 11.15 -6.85
N ARG A 242 -6.35 12.12 -7.78
CA ARG A 242 -7.59 12.55 -8.46
C ARG A 242 -7.51 12.55 -10.00
N GLN A 243 -6.68 11.69 -10.58
CA GLN A 243 -6.38 11.69 -12.01
C GLN A 243 -7.63 11.45 -12.87
N GLN A 244 -8.54 10.56 -12.45
CA GLN A 244 -9.79 10.22 -13.12
C GLN A 244 -10.90 10.00 -12.07
N GLY A 245 -11.11 11.01 -11.22
CA GLY A 245 -11.81 10.82 -9.94
C GLY A 245 -10.85 10.33 -8.85
N ASP A 246 -11.36 10.17 -7.63
CA ASP A 246 -10.57 9.65 -6.50
C ASP A 246 -10.13 8.20 -6.83
N GLY A 247 -8.85 7.93 -6.66
CA GLY A 247 -8.26 6.61 -6.94
C GLY A 247 -6.87 6.47 -6.33
N ILE A 248 -6.27 5.30 -6.52
CA ILE A 248 -4.93 4.98 -6.00
C ILE A 248 -4.02 4.65 -7.17
N TYR A 249 -2.93 5.39 -7.33
CA TYR A 249 -1.84 4.98 -8.23
C TYR A 249 -1.28 3.64 -7.79
N ALA A 250 -1.19 2.68 -8.70
CA ALA A 250 -0.68 1.33 -8.40
C ALA A 250 0.79 1.36 -7.94
N GLY A 251 1.61 2.23 -8.53
CA GLY A 251 2.98 2.44 -8.09
C GLY A 251 3.78 3.37 -9.00
N LEU A 252 4.78 4.04 -8.43
CA LEU A 252 5.69 4.90 -9.17
C LEU A 252 7.01 4.18 -9.49
N PRO A 253 7.59 4.40 -10.67
CA PRO A 253 7.18 5.40 -11.67
C PRO A 253 6.24 4.88 -12.77
N TRP A 254 6.13 3.56 -12.94
CA TRP A 254 5.52 2.97 -14.14
C TRP A 254 3.99 2.93 -14.15
N PHE A 255 3.37 2.82 -12.98
CA PHE A 255 1.93 2.57 -12.82
C PHE A 255 1.25 3.76 -12.14
N ASN A 256 1.45 4.96 -12.69
CA ASN A 256 0.86 6.22 -12.26
C ASN A 256 -0.56 6.42 -12.82
N GLU A 257 -1.36 5.37 -12.76
CA GLU A 257 -2.76 5.28 -13.13
C GLU A 257 -3.48 4.27 -12.22
N TYR A 258 -4.79 4.10 -12.42
CA TYR A 258 -5.60 3.23 -11.58
C TYR A 258 -5.72 1.83 -12.18
N TRP A 259 -5.24 0.85 -11.42
CA TRP A 259 -5.42 -0.56 -11.70
C TRP A 259 -6.43 -1.14 -10.71
N GLY A 260 -7.50 -1.78 -11.21
CA GLY A 260 -8.61 -2.24 -10.38
C GLY A 260 -8.13 -3.22 -9.31
N ARG A 261 -7.38 -4.24 -9.71
CA ARG A 261 -6.81 -5.22 -8.78
C ARG A 261 -5.94 -4.56 -7.71
N ASP A 262 -4.92 -3.82 -8.11
CA ASP A 262 -3.95 -3.19 -7.21
C ASP A 262 -4.65 -2.24 -6.23
N GLN A 263 -5.60 -1.46 -6.74
CA GLN A 263 -6.37 -0.53 -5.92
C GLN A 263 -7.20 -1.27 -4.87
N PHE A 264 -7.91 -2.34 -5.21
CA PHE A 264 -8.71 -3.08 -4.24
C PHE A 264 -7.90 -3.98 -3.30
N ILE A 265 -6.64 -4.28 -3.64
CA ILE A 265 -5.67 -4.81 -2.66
C ILE A 265 -5.24 -3.68 -1.70
N ALA A 266 -4.95 -2.49 -2.22
CA ALA A 266 -4.45 -1.38 -1.42
C ALA A 266 -5.51 -0.67 -0.57
N LEU A 267 -6.78 -0.70 -0.96
CA LEU A 267 -7.87 0.09 -0.36
C LEU A 267 -7.97 -0.05 1.17
N PRO A 268 -7.90 -1.25 1.78
CA PRO A 268 -7.95 -1.40 3.23
C PRO A 268 -6.87 -0.59 3.96
N GLY A 269 -5.62 -0.76 3.55
CA GLY A 269 -4.47 -0.10 4.18
C GLY A 269 -4.33 1.37 3.83
N ALA A 270 -4.76 1.76 2.63
CA ALA A 270 -4.66 3.13 2.15
C ALA A 270 -5.67 4.07 2.81
N VAL A 271 -6.94 3.65 2.89
CA VAL A 271 -8.05 4.56 3.23
C VAL A 271 -9.02 4.03 4.28
N LEU A 272 -9.16 2.71 4.48
CA LEU A 272 -10.09 2.20 5.50
C LEU A 272 -9.52 2.26 6.91
N VAL A 273 -8.32 1.71 7.12
CA VAL A 273 -7.71 1.64 8.48
C VAL A 273 -7.34 3.02 9.04
N THR A 274 -7.13 4.00 8.16
CA THR A 274 -6.90 5.41 8.49
C THR A 274 -8.19 6.23 8.58
N GLY A 275 -9.35 5.62 8.31
CA GLY A 275 -10.67 6.26 8.39
C GLY A 275 -10.95 7.35 7.36
N GLN A 276 -10.27 7.31 6.21
CA GLN A 276 -10.56 8.19 5.08
C GLN A 276 -11.80 7.70 4.30
N PHE A 277 -12.93 7.53 5.01
CA PHE A 277 -14.12 6.87 4.49
C PHE A 277 -14.73 7.61 3.29
N GLU A 278 -14.73 8.94 3.28
CA GLU A 278 -15.24 9.70 2.13
C GLU A 278 -14.43 9.41 0.86
N THR A 279 -13.11 9.36 0.97
CA THR A 279 -12.23 8.99 -0.14
C THR A 279 -12.46 7.53 -0.57
N ALA A 280 -12.59 6.60 0.38
CA ALA A 280 -12.91 5.21 0.08
C ALA A 280 -14.25 5.07 -0.68
N ARG A 281 -15.28 5.83 -0.26
CA ARG A 281 -16.59 5.90 -0.91
C ARG A 281 -16.46 6.36 -2.36
N ASN A 282 -15.74 7.46 -2.58
CA ASN A 282 -15.55 8.02 -3.92
C ASN A 282 -14.78 7.07 -4.84
N ILE A 283 -13.73 6.40 -4.33
CA ILE A 283 -12.99 5.38 -5.08
C ILE A 283 -13.92 4.26 -5.58
N LEU A 284 -14.77 3.73 -4.68
CA LEU A 284 -15.72 2.66 -5.02
C LEU A 284 -16.75 3.11 -6.05
N LEU A 285 -17.31 4.32 -5.88
CA LEU A 285 -18.28 4.88 -6.82
C LEU A 285 -17.66 5.14 -8.19
N SER A 286 -16.49 5.79 -8.24
CA SER A 286 -15.80 6.09 -9.49
C SER A 286 -15.47 4.82 -10.28
N PHE A 287 -15.02 3.75 -9.62
CA PHE A 287 -14.75 2.48 -10.32
C PHE A 287 -16.01 1.74 -10.76
N ALA A 288 -17.12 1.85 -10.01
CA ALA A 288 -18.38 1.22 -10.36
C ALA A 288 -18.96 1.76 -11.67
N GLU A 289 -18.70 3.02 -12.02
CA GLU A 289 -19.13 3.63 -13.30
C GLU A 289 -18.54 2.94 -14.53
N PHE A 290 -17.38 2.29 -14.38
CA PHE A 290 -16.70 1.58 -15.46
C PHE A 290 -16.98 0.07 -15.47
N GLN A 291 -17.92 -0.43 -14.68
CA GLN A 291 -18.31 -1.84 -14.75
C GLN A 291 -18.87 -2.17 -16.15
N ASN A 292 -18.50 -3.33 -16.70
CA ASN A 292 -19.09 -3.78 -17.95
C ASN A 292 -20.56 -4.20 -17.74
N THR A 293 -21.49 -3.44 -18.32
CA THR A 293 -22.95 -3.68 -18.20
C THR A 293 -23.56 -4.31 -19.46
N ASP A 294 -22.75 -4.66 -20.45
CA ASP A 294 -23.21 -5.35 -21.65
C ASP A 294 -23.43 -6.84 -21.33
N GLU A 295 -24.68 -7.25 -21.19
CA GLU A 295 -25.04 -8.62 -20.85
C GLU A 295 -24.57 -9.67 -21.87
N ASP A 296 -24.33 -9.29 -23.13
CA ASP A 296 -23.86 -10.18 -24.20
C ASP A 296 -22.32 -10.26 -24.27
N SER A 297 -21.63 -9.37 -23.54
CA SER A 297 -20.17 -9.44 -23.38
C SER A 297 -19.78 -10.60 -22.49
N LYS A 298 -18.75 -11.35 -22.88
CA LYS A 298 -18.12 -12.36 -21.99
C LYS A 298 -17.51 -11.75 -20.71
N TYR A 299 -17.34 -10.43 -20.67
CA TYR A 299 -16.88 -9.68 -19.50
C TYR A 299 -18.01 -9.01 -18.72
N PHE A 300 -19.28 -9.34 -18.99
CA PHE A 300 -20.42 -8.80 -18.26
C PHE A 300 -20.20 -8.88 -16.73
N GLY A 301 -20.46 -7.76 -16.04
CA GLY A 301 -20.30 -7.64 -14.60
C GLY A 301 -18.87 -7.37 -14.11
N ARG A 302 -17.84 -7.47 -14.96
CA ARG A 302 -16.47 -7.22 -14.53
C ARG A 302 -16.19 -5.73 -14.35
N ILE A 303 -15.41 -5.42 -13.33
CA ILE A 303 -14.75 -4.12 -13.12
C ILE A 303 -13.42 -4.14 -13.90
N PRO A 304 -12.96 -3.01 -14.47
CA PRO A 304 -11.73 -2.99 -15.24
C PRO A 304 -10.48 -3.31 -14.41
N ASN A 305 -9.56 -4.06 -15.01
CA ASN A 305 -8.20 -4.22 -14.53
C ASN A 305 -7.39 -2.94 -14.71
N ILE A 306 -7.50 -2.27 -15.86
CA ILE A 306 -6.78 -1.03 -16.16
C ILE A 306 -7.77 0.04 -16.55
N LEU A 307 -7.73 1.17 -15.84
CA LEU A 307 -8.47 2.38 -16.17
C LEU A 307 -7.47 3.48 -16.56
N SER A 308 -7.29 3.67 -17.86
CA SER A 308 -6.42 4.71 -18.42
C SER A 308 -7.19 5.60 -19.39
N PRO A 309 -6.78 6.86 -19.60
CA PRO A 309 -7.52 7.76 -20.49
C PRO A 309 -7.69 7.15 -21.89
N GLY A 310 -8.94 6.86 -22.27
CA GLY A 310 -9.29 6.29 -23.58
C GLY A 310 -9.12 4.78 -23.74
N LYS A 311 -8.68 4.04 -22.71
CA LYS A 311 -8.55 2.56 -22.74
C LYS A 311 -9.02 1.94 -21.43
N VAL A 312 -9.97 1.01 -21.56
CA VAL A 312 -10.51 0.19 -20.46
C VAL A 312 -10.18 -1.28 -20.76
N ASP A 313 -9.59 -1.98 -19.79
CA ASP A 313 -9.23 -3.40 -19.91
C ASP A 313 -9.95 -4.21 -18.82
N TYR A 314 -10.58 -5.34 -19.15
CA TYR A 314 -11.34 -6.21 -18.22
C TYR A 314 -10.69 -7.58 -17.97
N HIS A 315 -9.40 -7.76 -18.32
CA HIS A 315 -8.64 -8.99 -18.03
C HIS A 315 -8.23 -9.03 -16.56
N THR A 316 -9.19 -9.30 -15.69
CA THR A 316 -8.97 -9.54 -14.26
C THR A 316 -10.08 -10.44 -13.71
N THR A 317 -9.71 -11.62 -13.22
CA THR A 317 -10.62 -12.53 -12.52
C THR A 317 -10.62 -12.30 -11.01
N ASP A 318 -9.62 -11.61 -10.48
CA ASP A 318 -9.44 -11.32 -9.06
C ASP A 318 -9.89 -9.91 -8.65
N GLY A 319 -9.77 -8.92 -9.54
CA GLY A 319 -10.16 -7.53 -9.28
C GLY A 319 -11.66 -7.35 -9.05
N THR A 320 -12.49 -8.08 -9.80
CA THR A 320 -13.96 -8.01 -9.66
C THR A 320 -14.46 -8.56 -8.31
N PRO A 321 -14.04 -9.76 -7.86
CA PRO A 321 -14.31 -10.21 -6.50
C PRO A 321 -13.81 -9.23 -5.43
N ARG A 322 -12.58 -8.71 -5.58
CA ARG A 322 -12.00 -7.76 -4.63
C ARG A 322 -12.83 -6.49 -4.51
N PHE A 323 -13.36 -5.94 -5.60
CA PHE A 323 -14.25 -4.78 -5.56
C PHE A 323 -15.46 -5.01 -4.63
N ILE A 324 -16.12 -6.16 -4.73
CA ILE A 324 -17.30 -6.48 -3.91
C ILE A 324 -16.94 -6.72 -2.44
N ILE A 325 -15.81 -7.39 -2.19
CA ILE A 325 -15.27 -7.58 -0.84
C ILE A 325 -14.95 -6.21 -0.22
N GLN A 326 -14.28 -5.32 -0.96
CA GLN A 326 -13.94 -3.98 -0.48
C GLN A 326 -15.15 -3.07 -0.29
N LEU A 327 -16.22 -3.25 -1.07
CA LEU A 327 -17.49 -2.60 -0.80
C LEU A 327 -18.05 -3.05 0.56
N GLN A 328 -17.96 -4.35 0.89
CA GLN A 328 -18.42 -4.85 2.18
C GLN A 328 -17.55 -4.30 3.32
N ASP A 329 -16.23 -4.33 3.17
CA ASP A 329 -15.31 -3.79 4.17
C ASP A 329 -15.52 -2.29 4.37
N TYR A 330 -15.75 -1.52 3.31
CA TYR A 330 -16.13 -0.12 3.42
C TYR A 330 -17.39 0.08 4.29
N VAL A 331 -18.45 -0.69 4.07
CA VAL A 331 -19.67 -0.61 4.88
C VAL A 331 -19.40 -0.99 6.33
N LYS A 332 -18.62 -2.05 6.57
CA LYS A 332 -18.22 -2.50 7.92
C LYS A 332 -17.42 -1.45 8.68
N TYR A 333 -16.51 -0.74 8.01
CA TYR A 333 -15.65 0.27 8.62
C TYR A 333 -16.34 1.64 8.79
N SER A 334 -17.10 2.07 7.80
CA SER A 334 -17.73 3.41 7.77
C SER A 334 -19.12 3.44 8.40
N GLY A 335 -19.83 2.30 8.41
CA GLY A 335 -21.25 2.24 8.73
C GLY A 335 -22.15 2.92 7.69
N ASP A 336 -21.63 3.31 6.53
CA ASP A 336 -22.40 3.93 5.46
C ASP A 336 -23.19 2.87 4.68
N THR A 337 -24.42 2.61 5.12
CA THR A 337 -25.30 1.68 4.43
C THR A 337 -26.00 2.29 3.21
N ALA A 338 -25.89 3.60 2.97
CA ALA A 338 -26.54 4.24 1.82
C ALA A 338 -25.94 3.74 0.50
N ILE A 339 -24.62 3.52 0.48
CA ILE A 339 -23.90 2.99 -0.69
C ILE A 339 -24.41 1.61 -1.12
N ILE A 340 -24.96 0.80 -0.20
CA ILE A 340 -25.48 -0.54 -0.53
C ILE A 340 -26.59 -0.38 -1.57
N LYS A 341 -27.53 0.55 -1.34
CA LYS A 341 -28.62 0.78 -2.27
C LYS A 341 -28.14 1.35 -3.61
N GLU A 342 -27.08 2.17 -3.58
CA GLU A 342 -26.49 2.78 -4.79
C GLU A 342 -25.79 1.73 -5.67
N LEU A 343 -25.06 0.79 -5.05
CA LEU A 343 -24.20 -0.17 -5.76
C LEU A 343 -24.72 -1.61 -5.78
N TYR A 344 -25.89 -1.90 -5.20
CA TYR A 344 -26.44 -3.27 -5.20
C TYR A 344 -26.59 -3.83 -6.62
N HIS A 345 -26.95 -2.99 -7.58
CA HIS A 345 -27.03 -3.41 -8.97
C HIS A 345 -25.67 -3.84 -9.54
N ASN A 346 -24.60 -3.13 -9.19
CA ASN A 346 -23.23 -3.52 -9.55
C ASN A 346 -22.83 -4.86 -8.90
N VAL A 347 -23.26 -5.11 -7.66
CA VAL A 347 -23.08 -6.41 -6.99
C VAL A 347 -23.79 -7.51 -7.78
N GLN A 348 -25.05 -7.29 -8.16
CA GLN A 348 -25.83 -8.25 -8.95
C GLN A 348 -25.13 -8.57 -10.27
N TYR A 349 -24.74 -7.55 -11.05
CA TYR A 349 -24.03 -7.76 -12.32
C TYR A 349 -22.73 -8.52 -12.15
N SER A 350 -21.95 -8.17 -11.14
CA SER A 350 -20.67 -8.80 -10.85
C SER A 350 -20.80 -10.32 -10.60
N ILE A 351 -21.79 -10.72 -9.81
CA ILE A 351 -22.03 -12.12 -9.47
C ILE A 351 -22.74 -12.86 -10.61
N GLU A 352 -23.79 -12.27 -11.18
CA GLU A 352 -24.59 -12.90 -12.24
C GLU A 352 -23.81 -13.04 -13.56
N GLY A 353 -22.94 -12.07 -13.89
CA GLY A 353 -22.04 -12.18 -15.03
C GLY A 353 -21.00 -13.29 -14.86
N SER A 354 -20.46 -13.43 -13.66
CA SER A 354 -19.59 -14.56 -13.31
C SER A 354 -20.32 -15.89 -13.46
N ILE A 355 -21.55 -16.00 -12.92
CA ILE A 355 -22.38 -17.21 -13.04
C ILE A 355 -22.70 -17.55 -14.50
N LYS A 356 -23.04 -16.54 -15.31
CA LYS A 356 -23.46 -16.72 -16.71
C LYS A 356 -22.33 -17.27 -17.58
N TYR A 357 -21.10 -16.78 -17.38
CA TYR A 357 -20.00 -17.01 -18.32
C TYR A 357 -18.84 -17.86 -17.79
N TRP A 358 -18.61 -17.85 -16.48
CA TRP A 358 -17.34 -18.32 -15.92
C TRP A 358 -17.49 -19.37 -14.83
N VAL A 359 -18.67 -19.53 -14.21
CA VAL A 359 -18.88 -20.55 -13.18
C VAL A 359 -19.17 -21.92 -13.79
N ASP A 360 -18.56 -22.96 -13.24
CA ASP A 360 -18.83 -24.35 -13.63
C ASP A 360 -19.87 -25.05 -12.73
N ASP A 361 -20.11 -26.33 -13.01
CA ASP A 361 -21.07 -27.18 -12.30
C ASP A 361 -20.65 -27.55 -10.87
N LYS A 362 -19.38 -27.38 -10.50
CA LYS A 362 -18.89 -27.48 -9.12
C LYS A 362 -18.93 -26.14 -8.37
N GLY A 363 -19.35 -25.06 -9.05
CA GLY A 363 -19.42 -23.72 -8.49
C GLY A 363 -18.10 -22.94 -8.55
N TYR A 364 -17.05 -23.49 -9.16
CA TYR A 364 -15.76 -22.81 -9.33
C TYR A 364 -15.84 -21.68 -10.34
N LEU A 365 -15.14 -20.59 -10.05
CA LEU A 365 -14.92 -19.51 -11.00
C LEU A 365 -13.73 -19.86 -11.90
N LYS A 366 -14.02 -20.07 -13.18
CA LYS A 366 -13.00 -20.32 -14.20
C LYS A 366 -12.36 -19.02 -14.69
N HIS A 367 -11.11 -19.11 -15.12
CA HIS A 367 -10.37 -18.00 -15.71
C HIS A 367 -9.29 -18.50 -16.68
N ALA A 368 -8.74 -17.59 -17.48
CA ALA A 368 -7.55 -17.85 -18.30
C ALA A 368 -6.26 -17.57 -17.51
N ASP A 369 -5.11 -17.99 -18.05
CA ASP A 369 -3.81 -17.92 -17.37
C ASP A 369 -3.41 -16.52 -16.92
N ASN A 370 -3.65 -15.50 -17.75
CA ASN A 370 -3.19 -14.14 -17.52
C ASN A 370 -4.26 -13.22 -16.91
N GLU A 371 -5.22 -13.79 -16.17
CA GLU A 371 -6.31 -13.03 -15.53
C GLU A 371 -6.16 -12.89 -14.01
N THR A 372 -5.14 -13.50 -13.41
CA THR A 372 -4.85 -13.37 -11.96
C THR A 372 -3.75 -12.33 -11.72
N TRP A 373 -3.45 -12.00 -10.46
CA TRP A 373 -2.29 -11.17 -10.11
C TRP A 373 -0.95 -11.71 -10.63
N MET A 374 -0.89 -13.00 -10.98
CA MET A 374 0.22 -13.62 -11.70
C MET A 374 0.00 -13.58 -13.23
N ASP A 375 0.16 -12.43 -13.87
CA ASP A 375 -0.24 -12.19 -15.27
C ASP A 375 0.91 -11.92 -16.27
N ALA A 376 2.16 -12.12 -15.85
CA ALA A 376 3.34 -12.00 -16.72
C ALA A 376 3.29 -12.96 -17.93
N ARG A 377 3.63 -12.44 -19.11
CA ARG A 377 3.65 -13.20 -20.37
C ARG A 377 4.89 -12.89 -21.21
N ASP A 378 5.25 -13.83 -22.06
CA ASP A 378 6.31 -13.66 -23.05
C ASP A 378 5.86 -12.80 -24.25
N GLY A 379 6.78 -12.58 -25.20
CA GLY A 379 6.48 -11.82 -26.43
C GLY A 379 5.44 -12.48 -27.36
N ASN A 380 5.15 -13.78 -27.17
CA ASN A 380 4.12 -14.53 -27.88
C ASN A 380 2.79 -14.58 -27.12
N LEU A 381 2.68 -13.88 -25.99
CA LEU A 381 1.55 -13.86 -25.07
C LEU A 381 1.31 -15.19 -24.33
N GLU A 382 2.33 -16.05 -24.24
CA GLU A 382 2.31 -17.26 -23.42
C GLU A 382 2.62 -16.90 -21.95
N SER A 383 1.88 -17.49 -21.01
CA SER A 383 2.08 -17.22 -19.59
C SER A 383 3.37 -17.82 -19.07
N TYR A 384 4.14 -17.04 -18.30
CA TYR A 384 5.30 -17.58 -17.57
C TYR A 384 4.88 -18.40 -16.35
N SER A 385 3.69 -18.14 -15.81
CA SER A 385 3.15 -18.81 -14.61
C SER A 385 1.68 -19.19 -14.88
N PRO A 386 1.41 -20.20 -15.73
CA PRO A 386 0.05 -20.59 -16.06
C PRO A 386 -0.67 -21.11 -14.82
N ARG A 387 -1.87 -20.59 -14.57
CA ARG A 387 -2.71 -20.88 -13.40
C ARG A 387 -4.17 -21.15 -13.74
N ASP A 388 -4.51 -21.25 -15.01
CA ASP A 388 -5.83 -21.69 -15.46
C ASP A 388 -6.13 -23.15 -15.03
N THR A 389 -7.35 -23.63 -14.99
CA THR A 389 -8.60 -22.88 -15.18
C THR A 389 -9.16 -22.37 -13.85
N ARG A 390 -8.68 -22.91 -12.72
CA ARG A 390 -9.24 -22.67 -11.37
C ARG A 390 -8.11 -22.61 -10.34
N ALA A 391 -7.57 -21.42 -10.12
CA ALA A 391 -6.57 -21.15 -9.08
C ALA A 391 -7.20 -21.05 -7.68
N ASN A 392 -6.47 -21.51 -6.64
CA ASN A 392 -7.00 -21.63 -5.28
C ASN A 392 -7.45 -20.29 -4.64
N ASP A 393 -6.65 -19.23 -4.80
CA ASP A 393 -6.92 -17.88 -4.32
C ASP A 393 -8.09 -17.24 -5.06
N ILE A 394 -8.27 -17.54 -6.35
CA ILE A 394 -9.43 -17.09 -7.13
C ILE A 394 -10.71 -17.73 -6.59
N GLN A 395 -10.67 -19.00 -6.20
CA GLN A 395 -11.84 -19.66 -5.60
C GLN A 395 -12.18 -19.07 -4.23
N ALA A 396 -11.18 -18.72 -3.43
CA ALA A 396 -11.39 -18.05 -2.15
C ALA A 396 -11.97 -16.64 -2.34
N LEU A 397 -11.45 -15.87 -3.30
CA LEU A 397 -11.99 -14.56 -3.67
C LEU A 397 -13.44 -14.67 -4.16
N TRP A 398 -13.75 -15.65 -5.01
CA TRP A 398 -15.11 -15.90 -5.49
C TRP A 398 -16.07 -16.29 -4.36
N TYR A 399 -15.63 -17.17 -3.46
CA TYR A 399 -16.40 -17.55 -2.26
C TYR A 399 -16.73 -16.32 -1.41
N ASN A 400 -15.73 -15.48 -1.13
CA ASN A 400 -15.92 -14.26 -0.34
C ASN A 400 -16.78 -13.21 -1.06
N GLN A 401 -16.69 -13.11 -2.39
CA GLN A 401 -17.59 -12.29 -3.20
C GLN A 401 -19.04 -12.77 -3.09
N LEU A 402 -19.29 -14.08 -3.14
CA LEU A 402 -20.63 -14.65 -2.98
C LEU A 402 -21.18 -14.34 -1.58
N LEU A 403 -20.37 -14.49 -0.52
CA LEU A 403 -20.78 -14.16 0.85
C LEU A 403 -21.08 -12.66 1.02
N ALA A 404 -20.26 -11.79 0.44
CA ALA A 404 -20.53 -10.36 0.41
C ALA A 404 -21.82 -10.04 -0.37
N GLY A 405 -22.05 -10.74 -1.49
CA GLY A 405 -23.30 -10.67 -2.25
C GLY A 405 -24.51 -11.06 -1.43
N VAL A 406 -24.46 -12.20 -0.72
CA VAL A 406 -25.53 -12.66 0.18
C VAL A 406 -25.85 -11.61 1.22
N TYR A 407 -24.82 -11.05 1.85
CA TYR A 407 -24.95 -9.97 2.82
C TYR A 407 -25.69 -8.75 2.24
N PHE A 408 -25.35 -8.29 1.03
CA PHE A 408 -26.04 -7.17 0.40
C PHE A 408 -27.47 -7.52 -0.02
N ALA A 409 -27.69 -8.74 -0.52
CA ALA A 409 -29.00 -9.22 -0.91
C ALA A 409 -29.95 -9.31 0.30
N GLU A 410 -29.47 -9.80 1.44
CA GLU A 410 -30.21 -9.84 2.70
C GLU A 410 -30.59 -8.42 3.17
N TYR A 411 -29.65 -7.48 3.14
CA TYR A 411 -29.92 -6.07 3.46
C TYR A 411 -31.00 -5.47 2.54
N MET A 412 -30.96 -5.81 1.25
CA MET A 412 -31.92 -5.36 0.24
C MET A 412 -33.24 -6.16 0.23
N ASN A 413 -33.39 -7.15 1.13
CA ASN A 413 -34.51 -8.10 1.17
C ASN A 413 -34.70 -8.91 -0.13
N ASP A 414 -33.64 -9.12 -0.90
CA ASP A 414 -33.61 -9.94 -2.11
C ASP A 414 -33.28 -11.40 -1.77
N LYS A 415 -34.27 -12.07 -1.20
CA LYS A 415 -34.12 -13.47 -0.76
C LYS A 415 -33.76 -14.43 -1.91
N VAL A 416 -34.19 -14.14 -3.14
CA VAL A 416 -33.95 -15.01 -4.30
C VAL A 416 -32.46 -15.09 -4.60
N ASN A 417 -31.79 -13.94 -4.70
CA ASN A 417 -30.35 -13.90 -4.94
C ASN A 417 -29.56 -14.35 -3.71
N ALA A 418 -29.99 -14.00 -2.49
CA ALA A 418 -29.35 -14.47 -1.27
C ALA A 418 -29.31 -16.01 -1.20
N ASP A 419 -30.45 -16.69 -1.38
CA ASP A 419 -30.52 -18.15 -1.33
C ASP A 419 -29.71 -18.80 -2.49
N LYS A 420 -29.77 -18.23 -3.70
CA LYS A 420 -29.02 -18.70 -4.87
C LYS A 420 -27.50 -18.62 -4.66
N TRP A 421 -26.99 -17.44 -4.32
CA TRP A 421 -25.56 -17.19 -4.19
C TRP A 421 -24.98 -17.97 -3.01
N LYS A 422 -25.72 -18.08 -1.90
CA LYS A 422 -25.36 -18.94 -0.77
C LYS A 422 -25.22 -20.41 -1.19
N GLY A 423 -26.17 -20.94 -1.98
CA GLY A 423 -26.10 -22.32 -2.47
C GLY A 423 -24.87 -22.60 -3.36
N ILE A 424 -24.46 -21.61 -4.16
CA ILE A 424 -23.21 -21.69 -4.96
C ILE A 424 -21.99 -21.69 -4.03
N ALA A 425 -21.93 -20.78 -3.05
CA ALA A 425 -20.83 -20.68 -2.10
C ALA A 425 -20.64 -21.99 -1.30
N GLU A 426 -21.74 -22.59 -0.83
CA GLU A 426 -21.73 -23.87 -0.12
C GLU A 426 -21.27 -25.03 -1.01
N THR A 427 -21.62 -25.00 -2.29
CA THR A 427 -21.21 -26.02 -3.26
C THR A 427 -19.73 -25.90 -3.60
N LEU A 428 -19.27 -24.68 -3.88
CA LEU A 428 -17.88 -24.32 -4.08
C LEU A 428 -17.00 -24.78 -2.91
N LYS A 429 -17.33 -24.39 -1.67
CA LYS A 429 -16.53 -24.74 -0.48
C LYS A 429 -16.40 -26.25 -0.31
N ARG A 430 -17.50 -26.99 -0.50
CA ARG A 430 -17.53 -28.46 -0.37
C ARG A 430 -16.64 -29.15 -1.40
N HIS A 431 -16.65 -28.69 -2.65
CA HIS A 431 -15.78 -29.24 -3.69
C HIS A 431 -14.33 -28.85 -3.47
N PHE A 432 -14.07 -27.62 -3.03
CA PHE A 432 -12.72 -27.12 -2.78
C PHE A 432 -11.95 -28.02 -1.80
N GLU A 433 -12.57 -28.35 -0.66
CA GLU A 433 -11.97 -29.20 0.37
C GLU A 433 -11.61 -30.61 -0.14
N VAL A 434 -12.29 -31.09 -1.17
CA VAL A 434 -12.03 -32.40 -1.79
C VAL A 434 -10.99 -32.32 -2.91
N ASP A 435 -11.07 -31.29 -3.77
CA ASP A 435 -10.31 -31.24 -5.00
C ASP A 435 -8.90 -30.61 -4.82
N PHE A 436 -8.72 -29.70 -3.85
CA PHE A 436 -7.47 -28.95 -3.65
C PHE A 436 -6.55 -29.52 -2.55
N ILE A 437 -6.99 -30.55 -1.83
CA ILE A 437 -6.26 -31.14 -0.70
C ILE A 437 -5.97 -32.61 -1.00
N ASP A 438 -4.72 -33.03 -0.81
CA ASP A 438 -4.36 -34.44 -0.77
C ASP A 438 -3.51 -34.76 0.47
N GLN A 439 -3.27 -36.07 0.70
CA GLN A 439 -2.45 -36.52 1.83
C GLN A 439 -0.94 -36.52 1.54
N ALA A 440 -0.55 -36.37 0.27
CA ALA A 440 0.85 -36.46 -0.15
C ALA A 440 1.58 -35.13 0.03
N HIS A 441 0.85 -34.02 -0.05
CA HIS A 441 1.38 -32.66 0.05
C HIS A 441 0.94 -32.00 1.36
N PRO A 442 1.85 -31.34 2.09
CA PRO A 442 1.50 -30.62 3.31
C PRO A 442 0.89 -29.23 3.04
N TYR A 443 0.48 -28.94 1.80
CA TYR A 443 -0.01 -27.65 1.31
C TYR A 443 -1.06 -27.84 0.20
N LEU A 444 -1.83 -26.79 -0.13
CA LEU A 444 -2.90 -26.87 -1.14
C LEU A 444 -2.34 -27.05 -2.55
N ALA A 445 -3.08 -27.73 -3.43
CA ALA A 445 -2.92 -27.56 -4.86
C ALA A 445 -2.99 -26.06 -5.22
N ASP A 446 -2.15 -25.60 -6.13
CA ASP A 446 -2.18 -24.20 -6.57
C ASP A 446 -3.37 -23.94 -7.49
N ARG A 447 -3.71 -24.95 -8.32
CA ARG A 447 -4.82 -24.91 -9.27
C ARG A 447 -5.39 -26.29 -9.59
N LEU A 448 -6.55 -26.29 -10.22
CA LEU A 448 -7.06 -27.42 -11.02
C LEU A 448 -6.93 -27.09 -12.51
N ASP A 449 -6.41 -28.05 -13.28
CA ASP A 449 -6.35 -27.94 -14.74
C ASP A 449 -7.73 -28.11 -15.41
N ALA A 450 -7.76 -28.06 -16.74
CA ALA A 450 -8.99 -28.21 -17.53
C ALA A 450 -9.62 -29.62 -17.43
N GLU A 451 -8.86 -30.62 -17.00
CA GLU A 451 -9.30 -32.00 -16.75
C GLU A 451 -9.61 -32.27 -15.27
N ASP A 452 -9.76 -31.23 -14.45
CA ASP A 452 -10.00 -31.28 -13.00
C ASP A 452 -8.87 -31.97 -12.21
N LYS A 453 -7.63 -32.00 -12.71
CA LYS A 453 -6.51 -32.56 -11.97
C LYS A 453 -5.84 -31.48 -11.11
N PRO A 454 -5.57 -31.77 -9.83
CA PRO A 454 -4.82 -30.87 -8.98
C PRO A 454 -3.34 -30.82 -9.37
N GLU A 455 -2.80 -29.61 -9.39
CA GLU A 455 -1.39 -29.34 -9.63
C GLU A 455 -0.76 -28.65 -8.41
N PHE A 456 0.36 -29.20 -7.93
CA PHE A 456 0.94 -28.88 -6.63
C PHE A 456 2.26 -28.08 -6.73
N SER A 457 2.20 -26.90 -7.34
CA SER A 457 3.26 -25.89 -7.19
C SER A 457 3.11 -25.14 -5.86
N LEU A 458 4.11 -25.21 -4.98
CA LEU A 458 4.07 -24.46 -3.73
C LEU A 458 4.21 -22.95 -4.01
N ARG A 459 3.10 -22.22 -3.82
CA ARG A 459 2.99 -20.77 -4.03
C ARG A 459 2.32 -20.10 -2.82
N PRO A 460 2.51 -18.77 -2.64
CA PRO A 460 1.91 -18.02 -1.55
C PRO A 460 0.38 -17.88 -1.66
N ASN A 461 -0.18 -18.16 -2.84
CA ASN A 461 -1.62 -18.01 -3.14
C ASN A 461 -2.53 -18.76 -2.16
N GLN A 462 -2.09 -19.94 -1.68
CA GLN A 462 -2.85 -20.74 -0.71
C GLN A 462 -3.15 -20.00 0.60
N LEU A 463 -2.34 -19.00 0.98
CA LEU A 463 -2.51 -18.22 2.20
C LEU A 463 -3.79 -17.38 2.16
N PHE A 464 -4.34 -17.14 0.97
CA PHE A 464 -5.64 -16.48 0.78
C PHE A 464 -6.82 -17.46 0.80
N ALA A 465 -6.60 -18.77 0.86
CA ALA A 465 -7.64 -19.78 0.71
C ALA A 465 -7.93 -20.60 1.98
N PHE A 466 -7.36 -20.22 3.13
CA PHE A 466 -7.51 -20.97 4.37
C PHE A 466 -8.92 -20.94 4.98
N GLU A 467 -9.79 -20.01 4.57
CA GLU A 467 -11.22 -20.03 4.91
C GLU A 467 -12.03 -21.12 4.18
N MET A 468 -11.47 -21.72 3.13
CA MET A 468 -12.18 -22.68 2.28
C MET A 468 -12.28 -24.09 2.88
N PHE A 469 -11.59 -24.36 3.99
CA PHE A 469 -11.57 -25.65 4.67
C PHE A 469 -11.31 -25.49 6.18
N ASP A 470 -11.66 -26.49 6.97
CA ASP A 470 -11.68 -26.35 8.44
C ASP A 470 -10.57 -27.16 9.16
N ASP A 471 -9.74 -27.93 8.43
CA ASP A 471 -8.61 -28.70 8.99
C ASP A 471 -7.46 -27.78 9.46
N ASN A 472 -7.48 -27.44 10.75
CA ASN A 472 -6.45 -26.62 11.40
C ASN A 472 -5.05 -27.26 11.42
N ASP A 473 -4.97 -28.59 11.51
CA ASP A 473 -3.69 -29.31 11.50
C ASP A 473 -3.05 -29.22 10.10
N PHE A 474 -3.87 -29.30 9.04
CA PHE A 474 -3.42 -29.03 7.68
C PHE A 474 -3.01 -27.57 7.50
N LYS A 475 -3.79 -26.59 7.98
CA LYS A 475 -3.40 -25.16 7.93
C LYS A 475 -2.03 -24.94 8.56
N ALA A 476 -1.79 -25.46 9.76
CA ALA A 476 -0.49 -25.32 10.42
C ALA A 476 0.67 -25.95 9.61
N ARG A 477 0.46 -27.07 8.91
CA ARG A 477 1.47 -27.66 8.01
C ARG A 477 1.70 -26.84 6.75
N ALA A 478 0.62 -26.34 6.13
CA ALA A 478 0.68 -25.48 4.95
C ALA A 478 1.41 -24.18 5.27
N ILE A 479 1.10 -23.62 6.44
CA ILE A 479 1.80 -22.50 7.05
C ILE A 479 3.28 -22.82 7.18
N ARG A 480 3.66 -23.82 7.98
CA ARG A 480 5.05 -24.22 8.14
C ARG A 480 5.81 -24.30 6.80
N THR A 481 5.23 -24.99 5.83
CA THR A 481 5.83 -25.20 4.51
C THR A 481 6.03 -23.87 3.76
N ALA A 482 5.04 -22.98 3.76
CA ALA A 482 5.18 -21.67 3.13
C ALA A 482 6.28 -20.82 3.79
N TRP A 483 6.44 -20.90 5.11
CA TRP A 483 7.50 -20.16 5.81
C TRP A 483 8.90 -20.67 5.45
N GLU A 484 9.08 -21.99 5.51
CA GLU A 484 10.39 -22.65 5.29
C GLU A 484 10.87 -22.53 3.83
N GLU A 485 9.94 -22.38 2.88
CA GLU A 485 10.23 -22.42 1.44
C GLU A 485 9.97 -21.12 0.67
N LEU A 486 9.08 -20.24 1.14
CA LEU A 486 8.69 -19.01 0.43
C LEU A 486 9.05 -17.73 1.19
N VAL A 487 9.10 -17.73 2.51
CA VAL A 487 9.31 -16.50 3.30
C VAL A 487 10.80 -16.32 3.57
N TYR A 488 11.42 -15.32 2.96
CA TYR A 488 12.79 -14.89 3.27
C TYR A 488 12.78 -13.77 4.32
N PRO A 489 13.92 -13.48 4.97
CA PRO A 489 14.01 -12.36 5.92
C PRO A 489 13.62 -10.99 5.35
N TRP A 490 13.63 -10.82 4.03
CA TRP A 490 13.24 -9.59 3.34
C TRP A 490 11.86 -9.62 2.67
N GLY A 491 11.20 -10.79 2.59
CA GLY A 491 9.84 -10.89 2.03
C GLY A 491 9.49 -12.25 1.46
N VAL A 492 8.26 -12.37 0.94
CA VAL A 492 7.70 -13.62 0.42
C VAL A 492 7.91 -13.79 -1.08
N ALA A 493 8.53 -14.88 -1.47
CA ALA A 493 8.72 -15.30 -2.86
C ALA A 493 7.43 -15.85 -3.50
N SER A 494 7.30 -15.66 -4.80
CA SER A 494 6.14 -16.08 -5.60
C SER A 494 6.09 -17.57 -5.96
N LEU A 495 7.18 -18.32 -5.69
CA LEU A 495 7.30 -19.74 -6.02
C LEU A 495 8.38 -20.41 -5.14
N ASP A 496 8.18 -21.69 -4.83
CA ASP A 496 9.15 -22.53 -4.12
C ASP A 496 10.51 -22.58 -4.83
N ARG A 497 11.57 -22.41 -4.04
CA ARG A 497 12.98 -22.41 -4.46
C ARG A 497 13.44 -23.72 -5.10
N HIS A 498 12.75 -24.82 -4.85
CA HIS A 498 13.06 -26.12 -5.47
C HIS A 498 12.32 -26.35 -6.80
N HIS A 499 11.38 -25.48 -7.16
CA HIS A 499 10.59 -25.65 -8.37
C HIS A 499 11.44 -25.41 -9.65
N PRO A 500 11.29 -26.20 -10.73
CA PRO A 500 12.07 -26.04 -11.96
C PRO A 500 11.88 -24.70 -12.70
N LEU A 501 10.80 -23.98 -12.41
CA LEU A 501 10.57 -22.64 -12.94
C LEU A 501 11.12 -21.53 -12.03
N PHE A 502 11.64 -21.85 -10.85
CA PHE A 502 12.13 -20.83 -9.93
C PHE A 502 13.29 -20.03 -10.54
N ARG A 503 13.22 -18.71 -10.42
CA ARG A 503 14.19 -17.71 -10.88
C ARG A 503 14.48 -16.74 -9.74
N PRO A 504 15.67 -16.81 -9.10
CA PRO A 504 15.92 -16.02 -7.90
C PRO A 504 16.25 -14.55 -8.16
N PHE A 505 16.64 -14.19 -9.38
CA PHE A 505 17.00 -12.81 -9.74
C PHE A 505 15.95 -12.25 -10.70
N HIS A 506 15.27 -11.19 -10.32
CA HIS A 506 14.28 -10.51 -11.16
C HIS A 506 14.96 -9.64 -12.21
N LEU A 507 16.01 -8.90 -11.82
CA LEU A 507 16.76 -8.06 -12.75
C LEU A 507 18.12 -8.70 -13.09
N THR A 508 18.15 -9.47 -14.17
CA THR A 508 19.36 -10.16 -14.63
C THR A 508 19.47 -10.23 -16.16
N SER A 509 20.64 -10.61 -16.66
CA SER A 509 20.91 -10.81 -18.10
C SER A 509 20.65 -12.25 -18.58
N HIS A 510 20.40 -13.20 -17.66
CA HIS A 510 20.29 -14.62 -17.99
C HIS A 510 18.95 -15.01 -18.65
N TYR A 511 17.89 -14.28 -18.35
CA TYR A 511 16.53 -14.52 -18.84
C TYR A 511 15.72 -13.22 -18.81
N PRO A 512 14.59 -13.13 -19.53
CA PRO A 512 13.71 -11.96 -19.46
C PRO A 512 13.21 -11.72 -18.04
N LYS A 513 13.16 -10.45 -17.64
CA LYS A 513 12.68 -10.00 -16.31
C LYS A 513 11.35 -10.66 -15.91
N ASP A 514 10.38 -10.64 -16.82
CA ASP A 514 9.03 -11.17 -16.61
C ASP A 514 8.98 -12.68 -16.33
N GLU A 515 10.01 -13.45 -16.72
CA GLU A 515 10.09 -14.88 -16.43
C GLU A 515 10.24 -15.16 -14.92
N ALA A 516 10.88 -14.25 -14.18
CA ALA A 516 11.05 -14.35 -12.74
C ALA A 516 9.93 -13.70 -11.92
N TYR A 517 9.16 -12.80 -12.55
CA TYR A 517 8.21 -11.91 -11.88
C TYR A 517 7.23 -12.67 -10.99
N HIS A 518 6.66 -13.78 -11.47
CA HIS A 518 5.80 -14.67 -10.66
C HIS A 518 6.38 -16.07 -10.47
N ASN A 519 7.68 -16.26 -10.74
CA ASN A 519 8.34 -17.55 -10.55
C ASN A 519 9.59 -17.41 -9.68
N GLY A 520 9.54 -16.61 -8.63
CA GLY A 520 10.60 -16.59 -7.62
C GLY A 520 10.85 -15.22 -7.03
N ALA A 521 10.61 -14.14 -7.78
CA ALA A 521 10.73 -12.79 -7.23
C ALA A 521 9.93 -12.65 -5.94
N VAL A 522 10.51 -11.94 -4.97
CA VAL A 522 9.85 -11.56 -3.73
C VAL A 522 8.89 -10.42 -4.04
N TRP A 523 7.63 -10.58 -3.65
CA TRP A 523 6.59 -9.54 -3.74
C TRP A 523 6.31 -9.00 -2.35
N ILE A 524 6.56 -7.71 -2.15
CA ILE A 524 6.56 -7.14 -0.79
C ILE A 524 5.15 -7.11 -0.17
N TRP A 525 4.11 -6.91 -0.97
CA TRP A 525 2.72 -6.93 -0.49
C TRP A 525 2.28 -8.28 0.09
N LEU A 526 2.86 -9.40 -0.36
CA LEU A 526 2.54 -10.73 0.17
C LEU A 526 2.94 -10.90 1.64
N ASN A 527 3.83 -10.05 2.14
CA ASN A 527 4.20 -10.04 3.55
C ASN A 527 2.97 -9.80 4.44
N GLY A 528 1.98 -9.01 3.99
CA GLY A 528 0.76 -8.75 4.73
C GLY A 528 -0.05 -10.00 5.04
N ILE A 529 -0.35 -10.82 4.01
CA ILE A 529 -1.09 -12.07 4.21
C ILE A 529 -0.27 -13.10 5.00
N ALA A 530 1.05 -13.18 4.76
CA ALA A 530 1.91 -14.10 5.49
C ALA A 530 1.93 -13.77 6.99
N MET A 531 2.13 -12.49 7.35
CA MET A 531 2.06 -12.02 8.73
C MET A 531 0.67 -12.22 9.34
N GLN A 532 -0.40 -12.01 8.59
CA GLN A 532 -1.75 -12.33 9.05
C GLN A 532 -1.87 -13.81 9.45
N ARG A 533 -1.41 -14.74 8.61
CA ARG A 533 -1.49 -16.19 8.92
C ARG A 533 -0.55 -16.60 10.05
N MET A 534 0.59 -15.93 10.21
CA MET A 534 1.45 -16.05 11.40
C MET A 534 0.70 -15.68 12.67
N ILE A 535 0.05 -14.53 12.69
CA ILE A 535 -0.68 -14.03 13.86
C ILE A 535 -1.87 -14.94 14.18
N GLU A 536 -2.63 -15.38 13.18
CA GLU A 536 -3.73 -16.33 13.35
C GLU A 536 -3.27 -17.69 13.90
N ALA A 537 -2.04 -18.12 13.59
CA ALA A 537 -1.42 -19.34 14.13
C ALA A 537 -0.79 -19.16 15.52
N GLY A 538 -0.80 -17.94 16.10
CA GLY A 538 -0.16 -17.61 17.38
C GLY A 538 1.36 -17.42 17.28
N GLN A 539 1.85 -17.00 16.12
CA GLN A 539 3.27 -16.71 15.84
C GLN A 539 3.51 -15.21 15.62
N GLU A 540 2.92 -14.35 16.46
CA GLU A 540 3.00 -12.89 16.33
C GLU A 540 4.45 -12.35 16.37
N GLU A 541 5.35 -12.98 17.12
CA GLU A 541 6.77 -12.58 17.14
C GLU A 541 7.47 -12.87 15.82
N THR A 542 7.17 -14.01 15.18
CA THR A 542 7.67 -14.33 13.84
C THR A 542 7.11 -13.36 12.80
N ALA A 543 5.82 -13.00 12.91
CA ALA A 543 5.24 -11.95 12.07
C ALA A 543 5.96 -10.62 12.26
N TYR A 544 6.29 -10.27 13.50
CA TYR A 544 6.97 -9.02 13.81
C TYR A 544 8.40 -8.97 13.29
N GLN A 545 9.11 -10.10 13.17
CA GLN A 545 10.42 -10.13 12.52
C GLN A 545 10.34 -9.62 11.07
N LEU A 546 9.34 -10.07 10.30
CA LEU A 546 9.11 -9.60 8.94
C LEU A 546 8.63 -8.14 8.92
N PHE A 547 7.69 -7.78 9.81
CA PHE A 547 7.19 -6.41 9.94
C PHE A 547 8.31 -5.40 10.22
N LYS A 548 9.16 -5.70 11.21
CA LYS A 548 10.29 -4.87 11.60
C LYS A 548 11.29 -4.73 10.46
N ASN A 549 11.51 -5.80 9.69
CA ASN A 549 12.36 -5.72 8.51
C ASN A 549 11.78 -4.74 7.46
N MET A 550 10.49 -4.80 7.17
CA MET A 550 9.85 -3.86 6.23
C MET A 550 9.93 -2.41 6.72
N ASN A 551 9.75 -2.16 8.02
CA ASN A 551 9.99 -0.83 8.61
C ASN A 551 11.43 -0.34 8.35
N TRP A 552 12.40 -1.23 8.55
CA TRP A 552 13.80 -0.92 8.27
C TRP A 552 14.03 -0.65 6.77
N GLN A 553 13.44 -1.44 5.87
CA GLN A 553 13.53 -1.21 4.42
C GLN A 553 13.01 0.17 4.03
N ALA A 554 11.80 0.55 4.50
CA ALA A 554 11.22 1.87 4.22
C ALA A 554 12.12 3.03 4.69
N LEU A 555 12.79 2.86 5.83
CA LEU A 555 13.68 3.89 6.39
C LEU A 555 15.08 3.90 5.75
N ASN A 556 15.56 2.80 5.17
CA ASN A 556 16.98 2.68 4.80
C ASN A 556 17.25 2.31 3.33
N LEU A 557 16.29 1.75 2.60
CA LEU A 557 16.46 1.23 1.24
C LEU A 557 15.46 1.84 0.25
N GLY A 558 15.80 1.84 -1.04
CA GLY A 558 14.90 2.30 -2.09
C GLY A 558 14.46 3.76 -1.91
N VAL A 559 13.17 4.02 -2.15
CA VAL A 559 12.56 5.35 -1.97
C VAL A 559 12.51 5.74 -0.50
N VAL A 560 12.78 7.00 -0.18
CA VAL A 560 12.67 7.49 1.20
C VAL A 560 11.26 7.30 1.72
N GLY A 561 11.13 6.52 2.79
CA GLY A 561 9.92 6.35 3.57
C GLY A 561 8.89 5.37 3.00
N GLY A 562 9.19 4.67 1.91
CA GLY A 562 8.22 3.79 1.25
C GLY A 562 8.79 2.44 0.86
N LEU A 563 7.90 1.51 0.50
CA LEU A 563 8.25 0.17 0.04
C LEU A 563 8.17 0.04 -1.49
N CYS A 564 9.10 -0.73 -2.05
CA CYS A 564 9.13 -1.09 -3.47
C CYS A 564 8.15 -2.22 -3.80
N GLU A 565 8.05 -2.54 -5.09
CA GLU A 565 7.21 -3.62 -5.61
C GLU A 565 7.81 -5.01 -5.35
N ASN A 566 9.05 -5.20 -5.79
CA ASN A 566 9.71 -6.49 -5.78
C ASN A 566 11.12 -6.44 -5.22
N MET A 567 11.58 -7.61 -4.82
CA MET A 567 12.99 -7.85 -4.56
C MET A 567 13.41 -9.16 -5.24
N ASP A 568 14.70 -9.30 -5.48
CA ASP A 568 15.26 -10.60 -5.79
C ASP A 568 14.99 -11.57 -4.65
N ALA A 569 14.80 -12.85 -5.00
CA ALA A 569 14.67 -13.90 -4.00
C ALA A 569 15.99 -14.09 -3.26
N TYR A 570 17.13 -13.99 -3.97
CA TYR A 570 18.47 -14.18 -3.43
C TYR A 570 19.32 -12.91 -3.57
N PRO A 571 20.27 -12.66 -2.66
CA PRO A 571 21.30 -11.65 -2.89
C PRO A 571 22.20 -12.06 -4.07
N GLU A 572 22.76 -11.07 -4.77
CA GLU A 572 23.86 -11.30 -5.72
C GLU A 572 25.12 -11.80 -4.98
N GLU A 573 26.10 -12.35 -5.71
CA GLU A 573 27.36 -12.83 -5.11
C GLU A 573 28.05 -11.71 -4.32
N ASP A 574 28.57 -12.04 -3.13
CA ASP A 574 29.17 -11.12 -2.16
C ASP A 574 28.24 -10.06 -1.52
N GLU A 575 26.98 -9.97 -1.96
CA GLU A 575 25.99 -9.08 -1.35
C GLU A 575 25.31 -9.73 -0.15
N LYS A 576 25.04 -8.92 0.88
CA LYS A 576 24.34 -9.39 2.09
C LYS A 576 22.83 -9.26 2.00
N TRP A 577 22.33 -8.57 0.98
CA TRP A 577 20.93 -8.20 0.85
C TRP A 577 20.42 -8.39 -0.57
N ALA A 578 19.16 -8.79 -0.69
CA ALA A 578 18.50 -8.88 -1.99
C ALA A 578 18.31 -7.51 -2.62
N LYS A 579 18.44 -7.46 -3.94
CA LYS A 579 18.28 -6.23 -4.72
C LYS A 579 16.82 -5.86 -4.84
N LEU A 580 16.53 -4.56 -4.76
CA LEU A 580 15.21 -4.00 -5.02
C LEU A 580 15.00 -3.92 -6.53
N THR A 581 13.79 -4.26 -6.98
CA THR A 581 13.41 -4.27 -8.40
C THR A 581 11.95 -3.85 -8.55
N GLY A 582 11.52 -3.59 -9.79
CA GLY A 582 10.15 -3.10 -10.02
C GLY A 582 9.93 -1.71 -9.41
N ALA A 583 8.67 -1.28 -9.31
CA ALA A 583 8.27 0.07 -8.89
C ALA A 583 8.97 0.47 -7.57
N TYR A 584 9.63 1.63 -7.54
CA TYR A 584 10.36 2.05 -6.33
C TYR A 584 9.41 2.36 -5.17
N LEU A 585 8.16 2.73 -5.48
CA LEU A 585 7.12 3.00 -4.50
C LEU A 585 5.83 2.34 -4.99
N GLN A 586 5.31 1.39 -4.23
CA GLN A 586 4.21 0.55 -4.67
C GLN A 586 3.06 0.55 -3.65
N ALA A 587 1.82 0.80 -4.11
CA ALA A 587 0.67 1.04 -3.24
C ALA A 587 0.27 -0.18 -2.39
N TRP A 588 0.14 -1.35 -3.00
CA TRP A 588 -0.31 -2.58 -2.35
C TRP A 588 0.70 -3.09 -1.30
N SER A 589 1.98 -2.78 -1.42
CA SER A 589 3.06 -3.11 -0.49
C SER A 589 3.04 -2.20 0.73
N ASN A 590 2.85 -0.90 0.50
CA ASN A 590 2.69 0.07 1.60
C ASN A 590 1.36 -0.20 2.32
N ALA A 591 0.27 -0.41 1.58
CA ALA A 591 -1.05 -0.65 2.12
C ALA A 591 -1.16 -1.98 2.87
N GLU A 592 -0.64 -3.10 2.36
CA GLU A 592 -0.71 -4.38 3.09
C GLU A 592 0.08 -4.34 4.40
N HIS A 593 1.20 -3.61 4.43
CA HIS A 593 1.96 -3.38 5.66
C HIS A 593 1.17 -2.58 6.70
N LEU A 594 0.50 -1.50 6.27
CA LEU A 594 -0.39 -0.73 7.14
C LEU A 594 -1.61 -1.57 7.56
N ARG A 595 -2.26 -2.28 6.63
CA ARG A 595 -3.43 -3.11 6.89
C ARG A 595 -3.15 -4.12 8.00
N VAL A 596 -2.07 -4.88 7.90
CA VAL A 596 -1.76 -5.91 8.90
C VAL A 596 -1.44 -5.31 10.27
N TRP A 597 -0.81 -4.12 10.33
CA TRP A 597 -0.62 -3.39 11.58
C TRP A 597 -1.95 -3.10 12.28
N TYR A 598 -2.88 -2.45 11.60
CA TYR A 598 -4.15 -2.05 12.20
C TYR A 598 -5.11 -3.24 12.47
N GLN A 599 -5.22 -4.17 11.53
CA GLN A 599 -6.20 -5.26 11.60
C GLN A 599 -5.74 -6.45 12.45
N TYR A 600 -4.43 -6.70 12.56
CA TYR A 600 -3.91 -7.92 13.19
C TYR A 600 -2.96 -7.66 14.36
N PHE A 601 -2.02 -6.71 14.27
CA PHE A 601 -1.19 -6.36 15.43
C PHE A 601 -1.98 -5.55 16.47
N LEU A 602 -2.62 -4.44 16.07
CA LEU A 602 -3.54 -3.70 16.93
C LEU A 602 -4.86 -4.46 17.14
N GLY A 603 -5.22 -5.31 16.16
CA GLY A 603 -6.37 -6.21 16.25
C GLY A 603 -7.72 -5.50 16.18
N ILE A 604 -7.80 -4.32 15.56
CA ILE A 604 -9.02 -3.50 15.49
C ILE A 604 -9.78 -3.83 14.20
N ARG A 605 -10.92 -4.52 14.33
CA ARG A 605 -11.74 -4.97 13.19
C ARG A 605 -13.21 -4.58 13.41
N PRO A 606 -13.63 -3.42 12.85
CA PRO A 606 -15.01 -2.94 12.95
C PRO A 606 -15.96 -3.74 12.06
N ASP A 607 -17.17 -3.98 12.55
CA ASP A 607 -18.32 -4.42 11.77
C ASP A 607 -19.54 -3.59 12.21
N LEU A 608 -19.54 -2.34 11.75
CA LEU A 608 -20.51 -1.33 12.19
C LEU A 608 -21.93 -1.59 11.70
N ILE A 609 -22.13 -2.42 10.68
CA ILE A 609 -23.49 -2.78 10.27
C ILE A 609 -24.15 -3.71 11.29
N ASN A 610 -23.37 -4.59 11.91
CA ASN A 610 -23.80 -5.49 12.97
C ASN A 610 -23.62 -4.84 14.33
N ASN A 611 -23.19 -3.57 14.36
CA ASN A 611 -22.90 -2.80 15.58
C ASN A 611 -21.90 -3.50 16.49
N THR A 612 -20.86 -4.13 15.91
CA THR A 612 -19.80 -4.82 16.65
C THR A 612 -18.42 -4.27 16.32
N LEU A 613 -17.49 -4.46 17.26
CA LEU A 613 -16.07 -4.22 17.09
C LEU A 613 -15.29 -5.36 17.71
N THR A 614 -14.47 -6.05 16.92
CA THR A 614 -13.50 -6.98 17.49
C THR A 614 -12.21 -6.23 17.84
N ILE A 615 -11.73 -6.45 19.06
CA ILE A 615 -10.43 -5.99 19.57
C ILE A 615 -9.62 -7.22 19.96
N ALA A 616 -8.57 -7.51 19.19
CA ALA A 616 -7.75 -8.72 19.30
C ALA A 616 -6.25 -8.40 19.23
N PRO A 617 -5.68 -7.61 20.16
CA PRO A 617 -4.31 -7.14 20.06
C PRO A 617 -3.30 -8.29 20.13
N ARG A 618 -2.23 -8.19 19.35
CA ARG A 618 -1.09 -9.13 19.27
C ARG A 618 0.22 -8.33 19.25
N ILE A 619 0.38 -7.49 20.28
CA ILE A 619 1.49 -6.52 20.34
C ILE A 619 2.81 -7.25 20.63
N PRO A 620 3.84 -7.05 19.78
CA PRO A 620 5.15 -7.69 19.93
C PRO A 620 5.83 -7.39 21.27
N GLN A 621 6.65 -8.30 21.75
CA GLN A 621 7.36 -8.19 23.03
C GLN A 621 8.29 -6.98 23.13
N GLU A 622 8.91 -6.58 22.02
CA GLU A 622 9.84 -5.46 21.97
C GLU A 622 9.17 -4.09 22.20
N LEU A 623 7.87 -3.97 21.92
CA LEU A 623 7.14 -2.72 22.15
C LEU A 623 6.66 -2.69 23.61
N GLU A 624 7.13 -1.69 24.37
CA GLU A 624 6.80 -1.52 25.79
C GLU A 624 5.59 -0.63 25.98
N SER A 625 5.38 0.36 25.11
CA SER A 625 4.19 1.21 25.14
C SER A 625 3.76 1.65 23.74
N LEU A 626 2.47 1.89 23.60
CA LEU A 626 1.87 2.51 22.41
C LEU A 626 0.77 3.49 22.83
N ALA A 627 0.62 4.57 22.09
CA ALA A 627 -0.61 5.36 22.06
C ALA A 627 -1.00 5.64 20.61
N TYR A 628 -2.24 5.35 20.26
CA TYR A 628 -2.70 5.41 18.87
C TYR A 628 -4.20 5.69 18.78
N ASN A 629 -4.63 6.19 17.62
CA ASN A 629 -6.03 6.42 17.33
C ASN A 629 -6.48 5.59 16.12
N VAL A 630 -7.72 5.09 16.17
CA VAL A 630 -8.35 4.43 15.02
C VAL A 630 -9.75 5.01 14.80
N ASN A 631 -9.97 5.57 13.60
CA ASN A 631 -11.27 6.12 13.21
C ASN A 631 -12.21 4.99 12.80
N ILE A 632 -13.45 5.02 13.32
CA ILE A 632 -14.49 4.03 13.02
C ILE A 632 -15.84 4.73 12.83
N GLY A 633 -16.42 4.60 11.64
CA GLY A 633 -17.60 5.36 11.23
C GLY A 633 -17.46 6.86 11.51
N LYS A 634 -18.33 7.40 12.38
CA LYS A 634 -18.30 8.82 12.79
C LYS A 634 -17.53 9.08 14.10
N GLY A 635 -16.99 8.02 14.70
CA GLY A 635 -16.28 8.08 15.97
C GLY A 635 -14.81 7.69 15.85
N GLN A 636 -14.17 7.57 17.00
CA GLN A 636 -12.75 7.23 17.09
C GLN A 636 -12.49 6.41 18.36
N ILE A 637 -11.55 5.49 18.27
CA ILE A 637 -11.00 4.78 19.42
C ILE A 637 -9.64 5.41 19.73
N GLU A 638 -9.52 6.02 20.90
CA GLU A 638 -8.22 6.42 21.46
C GLU A 638 -7.70 5.26 22.30
N ALA A 639 -6.54 4.72 21.95
CA ALA A 639 -6.02 3.50 22.55
C ALA A 639 -4.63 3.71 23.16
N ARG A 640 -4.38 3.03 24.28
CA ARG A 640 -3.08 2.99 24.95
C ARG A 640 -2.74 1.55 25.32
N TYR A 641 -1.46 1.22 25.17
CA TYR A 641 -0.89 -0.06 25.54
C TYR A 641 0.32 0.16 26.42
N ASN A 642 0.47 -0.63 27.49
CA ASN A 642 1.67 -0.64 28.33
C ASN A 642 2.01 -2.08 28.75
N ARG A 643 3.28 -2.44 28.59
CA ARG A 643 3.89 -3.68 29.08
C ARG A 643 4.54 -3.41 30.44
N GLY A 644 3.81 -3.68 31.52
CA GLY A 644 4.31 -3.56 32.90
C GLY A 644 4.48 -4.93 33.56
N LEU A 645 4.34 -4.97 34.90
CA LEU A 645 4.16 -6.23 35.64
C LEU A 645 2.95 -7.03 35.15
N GLU A 646 1.96 -6.31 34.64
CA GLU A 646 0.77 -6.81 33.95
C GLU A 646 0.65 -6.04 32.63
N ILE A 647 0.19 -6.70 31.57
CA ILE A 647 -0.06 -6.05 30.29
C ILE A 647 -1.39 -5.30 30.39
N THR A 648 -1.41 -4.02 30.04
CA THR A 648 -2.63 -3.20 30.08
C THR A 648 -2.93 -2.58 28.73
N TYR A 649 -4.16 -2.75 28.28
CA TYR A 649 -4.77 -2.05 27.15
C TYR A 649 -5.87 -1.15 27.66
N ALA A 650 -5.95 0.09 27.18
CA ALA A 650 -7.03 1.02 27.48
C ALA A 650 -7.58 1.60 26.19
N TYR A 651 -8.91 1.54 26.02
CA TYR A 651 -9.63 1.99 24.83
C TYR A 651 -10.72 2.98 25.24
N THR A 652 -10.65 4.22 24.75
CA THR A 652 -11.70 5.22 24.94
C THR A 652 -12.50 5.40 23.66
N PHE A 653 -13.81 5.24 23.74
CA PHE A 653 -14.72 5.23 22.59
C PHE A 653 -15.32 6.61 22.34
N LYS A 654 -14.68 7.45 21.53
CA LYS A 654 -15.16 8.80 21.23
C LYS A 654 -16.31 8.76 20.23
N ASN A 655 -17.47 9.28 20.61
CA ASN A 655 -18.65 9.42 19.74
C ASN A 655 -19.14 8.12 19.09
N VAL A 656 -18.81 6.96 19.66
CA VAL A 656 -19.22 5.65 19.15
C VAL A 656 -19.65 4.76 20.29
N GLY A 657 -20.73 4.00 20.08
CA GLY A 657 -21.22 2.98 21.01
C GLY A 657 -21.63 1.76 20.20
N LEU A 658 -21.23 0.59 20.65
CA LEU A 658 -21.34 -0.69 19.94
C LEU A 658 -21.09 -1.85 20.90
N GLU A 659 -21.26 -3.08 20.43
CA GLU A 659 -20.80 -4.27 21.16
C GLU A 659 -19.31 -4.53 20.88
N VAL A 660 -18.48 -4.50 21.91
CA VAL A 660 -17.05 -4.84 21.80
C VAL A 660 -16.86 -6.31 22.10
N ILE A 661 -16.12 -7.00 21.24
CA ILE A 661 -15.68 -8.38 21.39
C ILE A 661 -14.18 -8.38 21.63
N ILE A 662 -13.77 -8.76 22.84
CA ILE A 662 -12.36 -8.91 23.23
C ILE A 662 -11.93 -10.34 22.92
N ASP A 663 -10.98 -10.49 22.00
CA ASP A 663 -10.46 -11.79 21.54
C ASP A 663 -8.94 -11.91 21.77
N MET A 664 -8.60 -12.38 22.97
CA MET A 664 -7.24 -12.59 23.42
C MET A 664 -7.02 -14.08 23.71
N SER A 665 -6.54 -14.81 22.71
CA SER A 665 -6.18 -16.23 22.89
C SER A 665 -5.09 -16.37 23.95
N PRO A 666 -5.14 -17.36 24.87
CA PRO A 666 -6.05 -18.50 24.89
C PRO A 666 -7.31 -18.35 25.78
N PHE A 667 -7.69 -17.13 26.14
CA PHE A 667 -8.89 -16.91 26.97
C PHE A 667 -10.18 -17.05 26.17
N GLU A 668 -11.29 -17.33 26.86
CA GLU A 668 -12.64 -17.19 26.30
C GLU A 668 -12.89 -15.74 25.88
N THR A 669 -13.61 -15.55 24.76
CA THR A 669 -13.94 -14.21 24.26
C THR A 669 -14.88 -13.48 25.22
N VAL A 670 -14.66 -12.18 25.43
CA VAL A 670 -15.51 -11.35 26.28
C VAL A 670 -16.27 -10.35 25.42
N SER A 671 -17.60 -10.38 25.48
CA SER A 671 -18.46 -9.41 24.80
C SER A 671 -19.14 -8.48 25.81
N LEU A 672 -19.19 -7.19 25.48
CA LEU A 672 -19.91 -6.18 26.26
C LEU A 672 -20.27 -4.95 25.41
N GLU A 673 -21.43 -4.36 25.73
CA GLU A 673 -21.81 -3.07 25.14
C GLU A 673 -20.98 -1.92 25.74
N VAL A 674 -20.52 -1.03 24.86
CA VAL A 674 -19.92 0.25 25.21
C VAL A 674 -20.77 1.38 24.66
N LYS A 675 -20.81 2.50 25.40
CA LYS A 675 -21.48 3.74 24.96
C LYS A 675 -20.43 4.81 24.65
N PRO A 676 -20.81 5.87 23.92
CA PRO A 676 -19.92 6.99 23.68
C PRO A 676 -19.28 7.52 24.96
N ASN A 677 -17.99 7.82 24.87
CA ASN A 677 -17.11 8.35 25.91
C ASN A 677 -16.81 7.42 27.09
N MET A 678 -17.18 6.13 27.01
CA MET A 678 -16.72 5.11 27.96
C MET A 678 -15.25 4.72 27.71
N GLU A 679 -14.60 4.25 28.76
CA GLU A 679 -13.24 3.66 28.70
C GLU A 679 -13.30 2.18 29.06
N LEU A 680 -12.74 1.34 28.20
CA LEU A 680 -12.54 -0.08 28.43
C LEU A 680 -11.07 -0.33 28.76
N VAL A 681 -10.80 -0.99 29.88
CA VAL A 681 -9.45 -1.40 30.27
C VAL A 681 -9.38 -2.92 30.29
N VAL A 682 -8.45 -3.48 29.54
CA VAL A 682 -8.13 -4.90 29.54
C VAL A 682 -6.78 -5.08 30.22
N ARG A 683 -6.73 -5.92 31.24
CA ARG A 683 -5.48 -6.29 31.90
C ARG A 683 -5.24 -7.79 31.80
N GLN A 684 -4.01 -8.17 31.52
CA GLN A 684 -3.62 -9.55 31.25
C GLN A 684 -2.32 -9.89 31.97
N ASP A 685 -2.33 -11.04 32.64
CA ASP A 685 -1.14 -11.79 33.02
C ASP A 685 -1.17 -13.22 32.42
N ASP A 686 -0.23 -14.08 32.81
CA ASP A 686 -0.10 -15.45 32.30
C ASP A 686 -1.34 -16.34 32.55
N HIS A 687 -2.23 -15.95 33.46
CA HIS A 687 -3.31 -16.80 33.95
C HIS A 687 -4.68 -16.13 33.97
N THR A 688 -4.73 -14.81 33.89
CA THR A 688 -5.96 -14.02 34.06
C THR A 688 -6.09 -12.98 32.96
N LEU A 689 -7.35 -12.72 32.59
CA LEU A 689 -7.74 -11.64 31.70
C LEU A 689 -8.91 -10.89 32.33
N ALA A 690 -8.65 -9.68 32.78
CA ALA A 690 -9.63 -8.80 33.41
C ALA A 690 -10.08 -7.72 32.42
N VAL A 691 -11.39 -7.61 32.18
CA VAL A 691 -11.99 -6.57 31.33
C VAL A 691 -12.85 -5.67 32.20
N THR A 692 -12.44 -4.42 32.39
CA THR A 692 -13.13 -3.42 33.21
C THR A 692 -13.68 -2.30 32.33
N LEU A 693 -14.96 -1.98 32.49
CA LEU A 693 -15.63 -0.87 31.81
C LEU A 693 -15.86 0.28 32.78
N TYR A 694 -15.50 1.49 32.36
CA TYR A 694 -15.66 2.73 33.10
C TYR A 694 -16.57 3.71 32.33
N ASP A 695 -17.34 4.51 33.06
CA ASP A 695 -18.07 5.63 32.48
C ASP A 695 -17.18 6.86 32.20
N GLU A 696 -17.78 7.92 31.66
CA GLU A 696 -17.08 9.18 31.36
C GLU A 696 -16.46 9.88 32.59
N ASN A 697 -16.95 9.58 33.80
CA ASN A 697 -16.45 10.10 35.06
C ASN A 697 -15.40 9.17 35.70
N ARG A 698 -14.96 8.14 34.98
CA ARG A 698 -14.06 7.07 35.46
C ARG A 698 -14.64 6.27 36.62
N GLN A 699 -15.96 6.22 36.78
CA GLN A 699 -16.60 5.31 37.69
C GLN A 699 -16.68 3.93 37.05
N MET A 700 -16.22 2.90 37.76
CA MET A 700 -16.30 1.51 37.30
C MET A 700 -17.77 1.08 37.21
N LEU A 701 -18.16 0.58 36.05
CA LEU A 701 -19.51 0.08 35.77
C LEU A 701 -19.58 -1.45 35.84
N LYS A 702 -18.57 -2.12 35.29
CA LYS A 702 -18.54 -3.58 35.16
C LYS A 702 -17.10 -4.07 35.15
N GLU A 703 -16.88 -5.24 35.73
CA GLU A 703 -15.64 -5.99 35.62
C GLU A 703 -15.98 -7.44 35.25
N ILE A 704 -15.28 -7.99 34.28
CA ILE A 704 -15.44 -9.37 33.80
C ILE A 704 -14.07 -10.04 33.85
N GLN A 705 -13.99 -11.17 34.54
CA GLN A 705 -12.80 -12.02 34.54
C GLN A 705 -13.04 -13.13 33.51
N SER A 706 -12.19 -13.21 32.48
CA SER A 706 -12.22 -14.32 31.52
C SER A 706 -11.35 -15.46 32.01
N VAL A 707 -11.75 -16.68 31.65
CA VAL A 707 -11.03 -17.91 31.98
C VAL A 707 -10.31 -18.43 30.75
N LEU A 708 -9.28 -19.25 30.97
CA LEU A 708 -8.62 -19.97 29.90
C LEU A 708 -9.62 -20.92 29.20
N SER A 709 -9.62 -20.90 27.88
CA SER A 709 -10.40 -21.84 27.07
C SER A 709 -9.56 -23.08 26.80
N GLU A 710 -10.00 -24.26 27.29
CA GLU A 710 -9.24 -25.51 27.11
C GLU A 710 -8.96 -25.81 25.64
N SER A 711 -9.94 -25.55 24.76
CA SER A 711 -9.80 -25.79 23.31
C SER A 711 -8.75 -24.86 22.69
N ARG A 712 -8.73 -23.57 23.08
CA ARG A 712 -7.75 -22.60 22.58
C ARG A 712 -6.35 -22.85 23.14
N VAL A 713 -6.23 -23.22 24.42
CA VAL A 713 -4.95 -23.64 25.01
C VAL A 713 -4.38 -24.84 24.25
N MET A 714 -5.20 -25.85 23.99
CA MET A 714 -4.78 -27.03 23.23
C MET A 714 -4.42 -26.68 21.79
N HIS A 715 -5.18 -25.80 21.14
CA HIS A 715 -4.89 -25.31 19.79
C HIS A 715 -3.56 -24.55 19.73
N ASN A 716 -3.34 -23.58 20.62
CA ASN A 716 -2.07 -22.84 20.68
C ASN A 716 -0.89 -23.76 20.94
N LYS A 717 -1.02 -24.71 21.88
CA LYS A 717 0.02 -25.71 22.16
C LYS A 717 0.31 -26.54 20.90
N ARG A 718 -0.73 -26.99 20.20
CA ARG A 718 -0.60 -27.77 18.97
C ARG A 718 0.11 -26.99 17.87
N ASN A 719 -0.28 -25.74 17.62
CA ASN A 719 0.39 -24.88 16.64
C ASN A 719 1.84 -24.62 17.03
N ASN A 720 2.13 -24.31 18.29
CA ASN A 720 3.48 -24.12 18.79
C ASN A 720 4.35 -25.37 18.63
N GLU A 721 3.78 -26.57 18.77
CA GLU A 721 4.49 -27.83 18.51
C GLU A 721 4.74 -28.04 17.00
N LEU A 722 3.74 -27.76 16.15
CA LEU A 722 3.84 -27.94 14.70
C LEU A 722 4.77 -26.89 14.04
N LEU A 723 4.84 -25.70 14.61
CA LEU A 723 5.62 -24.55 14.13
C LEU A 723 6.90 -24.33 14.94
N LYS A 724 7.22 -25.27 15.82
CA LYS A 724 8.46 -25.24 16.58
C LYS A 724 9.66 -25.27 15.65
N ASP A 725 10.64 -24.41 15.93
CA ASP A 725 11.91 -24.36 15.20
C ASP A 725 11.76 -24.04 13.70
N VAL A 726 10.61 -23.49 13.28
CA VAL A 726 10.40 -23.00 11.90
C VAL A 726 11.30 -21.79 11.68
N GLU A 727 12.12 -21.87 10.64
CA GLU A 727 12.95 -20.76 10.17
C GLU A 727 12.45 -20.28 8.81
N PHE A 728 12.66 -19.00 8.53
CA PHE A 728 12.48 -18.45 7.19
C PHE A 728 13.41 -19.13 6.18
N ALA A 729 12.96 -19.18 4.94
CA ALA A 729 13.69 -19.68 3.79
C ALA A 729 15.08 -19.03 3.70
N LYS A 730 16.05 -19.86 3.29
CA LYS A 730 17.44 -19.46 3.06
C LYS A 730 17.79 -19.68 1.59
N PRO A 731 18.60 -18.82 0.96
CA PRO A 731 19.06 -19.07 -0.40
C PRO A 731 19.72 -20.45 -0.55
N LEU A 732 19.38 -21.16 -1.63
CA LEU A 732 20.13 -22.36 -2.03
C LEU A 732 21.47 -21.95 -2.65
N SER A 733 22.44 -22.88 -2.64
CA SER A 733 23.70 -22.68 -3.36
C SER A 733 23.44 -22.52 -4.85
N LEU A 734 23.98 -21.44 -5.45
CA LEU A 734 23.83 -21.15 -6.87
C LEU A 734 24.52 -22.18 -7.76
N ASP A 735 25.65 -22.75 -7.32
CA ASP A 735 26.45 -23.74 -8.07
C ASP A 735 25.68 -25.01 -8.45
N ASN A 736 24.63 -25.33 -7.70
CA ASN A 736 23.80 -26.52 -7.92
C ASN A 736 22.32 -26.16 -8.16
N HIS A 737 22.03 -24.89 -8.47
CA HIS A 737 20.66 -24.44 -8.59
C HIS A 737 20.04 -24.97 -9.89
N PRO A 738 18.85 -25.61 -9.86
CA PRO A 738 18.27 -26.32 -11.01
C PRO A 738 18.06 -25.43 -12.25
N CYS A 739 17.93 -24.13 -12.04
CA CYS A 739 17.60 -23.14 -13.06
C CYS A 739 18.75 -22.19 -13.41
N ILE A 740 19.81 -22.12 -12.58
CA ILE A 740 20.96 -21.26 -12.83
C ILE A 740 22.11 -22.20 -13.20
N LYS A 741 22.42 -22.26 -14.50
CA LYS A 741 23.67 -22.84 -14.96
C LYS A 741 24.67 -21.69 -15.04
N LEU A 742 25.49 -21.54 -13.99
CA LEU A 742 26.63 -20.62 -13.99
C LEU A 742 27.60 -20.93 -15.13
#